data_AF-A0A1Y2BW97-F1
#
_entry.id   AF-A0A1Y2BW97-F1
#
_cell.length_a   1.000
_cell.length_b   1.000
_cell.length_c   1.000
_cell.angle_alpha   90.00
_cell.angle_beta   90.00
_cell.angle_gamma   90.00
#
_symmetry.space_group_name_H-M   'P 1'
#
loop_
_entity.id
_entity.type
_entity.pdbx_description
1 polymer ?
#
loop_
_entity_poly.entity_id
_entity_poly.type
_entity_poly.pdbx_seq_one_letter_code
_entity_poly.pdbx_strand_id
1 'polypeptide(L)'
;MSHEEAFLTIRDPTSGTTIKVPINTQHNTIPASAFTALKISQTTPLPLEPQLTPLRIFDPGFKNTVVCKSRISQLDENGGGLRYRGYSVEELVEKSSFLEVAFLLINGELPTKAENEKWTQGILSHTYLHTELEKQMTTFRYDAHPMGMLISTVASLSTMYMKPKGASAAQIAKAAANRNRAVLRILGKIPTIASFAYRNRIGREFNAPMPRCKNYAENFLYMIDKLNEPDYVPDARIVSILDKMFILLAEHGNNCSSITMRHLASSGVDPYTALSGSFGALFGERKASAVMIMLNQIGTPENIPTFLTLVKQKSSVIKTPAGTLAASPTGRPTRLQGFGHRIYKSTKSLALQLFSILGQTNEMATLALELESQVLADKWFQDRHLFPNIDFWTAVVFHTLGFPPDMFPVLTAVPRAAGLIAHWAESLDDPEYKIYRPRQIFWGEFLKDYEADRAALAAADEVEEEVQGGDGYVKSLPAQANKRLSLNATHGIDEAKLLEFKAMIERTKTSIQELSALNAGAVQVPSPTSPSATRRKGSIYQPITKLGAWVMGQPTAADAATSEKLAKTQKELQDLLQQQQELLELYMTHRAQVQQPVGGSGSHTTSSISPEKTVSKSSSVDQLNKLNIPVPDLLAGSHSPRPIMKKLNEP
;
A
#
# COMPACT_ATOMS: atom_id res chain seq x y z
N MET A 1 -15.25 -45.70 5.10
CA MET A 1 -14.02 -45.53 5.89
C MET A 1 -14.17 -44.25 6.68
N SER A 2 -14.22 -44.31 8.01
CA SER A 2 -14.20 -43.12 8.86
C SER A 2 -12.93 -42.34 8.55
N HIS A 3 -13.05 -41.15 7.96
CA HIS A 3 -11.90 -40.25 7.81
C HIS A 3 -11.38 -39.96 9.21
N GLU A 4 -10.21 -40.51 9.57
CA GLU A 4 -9.47 -40.00 10.72
C GLU A 4 -9.29 -38.50 10.50
N GLU A 5 -9.76 -37.68 11.44
CA GLU A 5 -9.61 -36.24 11.36
C GLU A 5 -8.12 -35.92 11.33
N ALA A 6 -7.63 -35.39 10.21
CA ALA A 6 -6.26 -34.95 10.10
C ALA A 6 -6.05 -33.69 10.95
N PHE A 7 -5.06 -33.68 11.83
CA PHE A 7 -4.72 -32.52 12.65
C PHE A 7 -3.22 -32.36 12.80
N LEU A 8 -2.77 -31.11 12.95
CA LEU A 8 -1.43 -30.79 13.42
C LEU A 8 -1.42 -30.80 14.94
N THR A 9 -0.36 -31.34 15.53
CA THR A 9 -0.11 -31.20 16.97
C THR A 9 0.94 -30.12 17.17
N ILE A 10 0.60 -29.06 17.92
CA ILE A 10 1.50 -27.95 18.21
C ILE A 10 1.71 -27.92 19.71
N ARG A 11 2.96 -28.03 20.15
CA ARG A 11 3.35 -28.04 21.56
C ARG A 11 4.23 -26.85 21.87
N ASP A 12 3.84 -26.05 22.86
CA ASP A 12 4.75 -25.11 23.50
C ASP A 12 5.50 -25.85 24.62
N PRO A 13 6.81 -26.07 24.48
CA PRO A 13 7.60 -26.78 25.50
C PRO A 13 7.70 -25.98 26.81
N THR A 14 7.53 -24.65 26.77
CA THR A 14 7.68 -23.77 27.93
C THR A 14 6.50 -23.86 28.87
N SER A 15 5.27 -23.75 28.34
CA SER A 15 4.05 -23.93 29.13
C SER A 15 3.60 -25.40 29.26
N GLY A 16 4.16 -26.30 28.45
CA GLY A 16 3.69 -27.68 28.33
C GLY A 16 2.36 -27.82 27.55
N THR A 17 1.77 -26.71 27.11
CA THR A 17 0.48 -26.69 26.41
C THR A 17 0.60 -27.35 25.05
N THR A 18 -0.31 -28.26 24.75
CA THR A 18 -0.42 -28.91 23.43
C THR A 18 -1.81 -28.65 22.85
N ILE A 19 -1.86 -28.16 21.61
CA ILE A 19 -3.11 -27.96 20.87
C ILE A 19 -3.14 -28.88 19.65
N LYS A 20 -4.35 -29.30 19.28
CA LYS A 20 -4.63 -29.97 18.01
C LYS A 20 -5.28 -28.96 17.08
N VAL A 21 -4.65 -28.70 15.94
CA VAL A 21 -5.17 -27.80 14.91
C VAL A 21 -5.74 -28.64 13.78
N PRO A 22 -7.05 -28.59 13.52
CA PRO A 22 -7.65 -29.39 12.46
C PRO A 22 -7.10 -28.95 11.10
N ILE A 23 -6.76 -29.92 10.27
CA ILE A 23 -6.38 -29.71 8.87
C ILE A 23 -7.64 -29.89 8.04
N ASN A 24 -8.05 -28.84 7.34
CA ASN A 24 -9.04 -28.99 6.29
C ASN A 24 -8.33 -29.56 5.05
N THR A 25 -8.37 -30.89 4.91
CA THR A 25 -7.72 -31.63 3.81
C THR A 25 -8.38 -31.39 2.45
N GLN A 26 -9.63 -30.92 2.41
CA GLN A 26 -10.31 -30.57 1.17
C GLN A 26 -9.73 -29.31 0.53
N HIS A 27 -9.26 -28.36 1.37
CA HIS A 27 -8.72 -27.08 0.92
C HIS A 27 -7.26 -26.85 1.30
N ASN A 28 -6.61 -27.83 1.94
CA ASN A 28 -5.25 -27.73 2.47
C ASN A 28 -5.02 -26.47 3.34
N THR A 29 -5.98 -26.17 4.23
CA THR A 29 -5.92 -25.00 5.11
C THR A 29 -6.01 -25.38 6.58
N ILE A 30 -5.49 -24.50 7.44
CA ILE A 30 -5.62 -24.57 8.89
C ILE A 30 -6.23 -23.26 9.43
N PRO A 31 -7.07 -23.31 10.47
CA PRO A 31 -7.62 -22.11 11.06
C PRO A 31 -6.56 -21.36 11.88
N ALA A 32 -6.19 -20.15 11.45
CA ALA A 32 -5.26 -19.29 12.19
C ALA A 32 -5.76 -18.94 13.61
N SER A 33 -7.08 -18.97 13.84
CA SER A 33 -7.67 -18.78 15.17
C SER A 33 -7.33 -19.91 16.16
N ALA A 34 -6.97 -21.11 15.71
CA ALA A 34 -6.60 -22.19 16.64
C ALA A 34 -5.37 -21.84 17.48
N PHE A 35 -4.45 -21.03 16.93
CA PHE A 35 -3.27 -20.55 17.65
C PHE A 35 -3.61 -19.64 18.83
N THR A 36 -4.86 -19.13 18.93
CA THR A 36 -5.26 -18.31 20.09
C THR A 36 -5.31 -19.10 21.40
N ALA A 37 -5.40 -20.43 21.31
CA ALA A 37 -5.40 -21.31 22.48
C ALA A 37 -4.00 -21.40 23.13
N LEU A 38 -2.92 -21.17 22.38
CA LEU A 38 -1.57 -21.06 22.91
C LEU A 38 -1.33 -19.64 23.40
N LYS A 39 -1.25 -19.46 24.71
CA LYS A 39 -0.90 -18.17 25.32
C LYS A 39 0.53 -18.25 25.86
N ILE A 40 1.36 -17.33 25.41
CA ILE A 40 2.77 -17.25 25.79
C ILE A 40 3.02 -15.90 26.46
N SER A 41 3.93 -15.90 27.42
CA SER A 41 4.38 -14.67 28.07
C SER A 41 5.07 -13.77 27.04
N GLN A 42 4.50 -12.60 26.78
CA GLN A 42 5.09 -11.64 25.87
C GLN A 42 6.26 -10.93 26.59
N THR A 43 7.49 -11.12 26.09
CA THR A 43 8.72 -10.61 26.74
C THR A 43 9.05 -9.16 26.40
N THR A 44 8.35 -8.55 25.44
CA THR A 44 8.56 -7.16 24.99
C THR A 44 7.28 -6.57 24.40
N PRO A 45 6.98 -5.28 24.62
CA PRO A 45 7.86 -4.24 25.19
C PRO A 45 7.68 -4.05 26.70
N LEU A 46 8.79 -3.77 27.40
CA LEU A 46 8.79 -3.29 28.78
C LEU A 46 8.14 -1.90 28.86
N PRO A 47 7.40 -1.57 29.94
CA PRO A 47 7.43 -2.13 31.28
C PRO A 47 6.09 -2.75 31.70
N LEU A 48 5.38 -3.42 30.79
CA LEU A 48 4.18 -4.16 31.17
C LEU A 48 4.59 -5.45 31.88
N GLU A 49 3.90 -5.79 32.99
CA GLU A 49 4.02 -7.11 33.59
C GLU A 49 3.87 -8.19 32.50
N PRO A 50 4.63 -9.30 32.57
CA PRO A 50 4.55 -10.35 31.56
C PRO A 50 3.12 -10.90 31.45
N GLN A 51 2.42 -10.52 30.38
CA GLN A 51 1.05 -10.97 30.13
C GLN A 51 1.06 -12.19 29.21
N LEU A 52 0.27 -13.20 29.57
CA LEU A 52 -0.03 -14.32 28.70
C LEU A 52 -0.91 -13.85 27.54
N THR A 53 -0.29 -13.65 26.38
CA THR A 53 -0.99 -13.21 25.17
C THR A 53 -1.14 -14.37 24.18
N PRO A 54 -2.26 -14.45 23.45
CA PRO A 54 -2.46 -15.49 22.46
C PRO A 54 -1.48 -15.36 21.28
N LEU A 55 -0.95 -16.48 20.78
CA LEU A 55 -0.13 -16.50 19.58
C LEU A 55 -0.88 -15.99 18.35
N ARG A 56 -0.11 -15.43 17.41
CA ARG A 56 -0.57 -14.83 16.15
C ARG A 56 0.36 -15.24 15.02
N ILE A 57 -0.19 -15.40 13.82
CA ILE A 57 0.59 -15.63 12.60
C ILE A 57 1.10 -14.29 12.09
N PHE A 58 2.41 -14.21 11.82
CA PHE A 58 3.03 -13.06 11.17
C PHE A 58 3.37 -13.43 9.72
N ASP A 59 2.54 -12.97 8.78
CA ASP A 59 2.67 -13.25 7.34
C ASP A 59 2.64 -11.93 6.54
N PRO A 60 3.76 -11.20 6.46
CA PRO A 60 3.82 -9.93 5.75
C PRO A 60 3.57 -10.12 4.25
N GLY A 61 2.49 -9.50 3.76
CA GLY A 61 2.06 -9.57 2.37
C GLY A 61 1.16 -10.76 2.04
N PHE A 62 0.66 -11.50 3.05
CA PHE A 62 -0.25 -12.64 2.87
C PHE A 62 0.32 -13.73 1.96
N LYS A 63 1.63 -14.01 2.06
CA LYS A 63 2.31 -14.95 1.15
C LYS A 63 1.85 -16.39 1.33
N ASN A 64 1.38 -16.74 2.53
CA ASN A 64 0.89 -18.07 2.86
C ASN A 64 -0.42 -17.99 3.67
N THR A 65 -1.25 -16.98 3.38
CA THR A 65 -2.54 -16.78 4.07
C THR A 65 -3.67 -16.76 3.05
N VAL A 66 -4.58 -17.74 3.16
CA VAL A 66 -5.86 -17.72 2.44
C VAL A 66 -6.83 -16.82 3.18
N VAL A 67 -7.14 -15.66 2.60
CA VAL A 67 -7.91 -14.59 3.27
C VAL A 67 -9.43 -14.72 3.12
N CYS A 68 -9.92 -15.44 2.11
CA CYS A 68 -11.34 -15.62 1.85
C CYS A 68 -11.60 -16.87 1.01
N LYS A 69 -12.81 -17.41 1.09
CA LYS A 69 -13.35 -18.35 0.11
C LYS A 69 -13.86 -17.56 -1.10
N SER A 70 -13.71 -18.11 -2.30
CA SER A 70 -14.15 -17.45 -3.53
C SER A 70 -14.61 -18.47 -4.54
N ARG A 71 -15.70 -18.18 -5.24
CA ARG A 71 -16.23 -18.98 -6.36
C ARG A 71 -16.12 -18.25 -7.69
N ILE A 72 -15.49 -17.06 -7.72
CA ILE A 72 -15.48 -16.15 -8.87
C ILE A 72 -14.51 -16.60 -9.95
N SER A 73 -13.24 -16.75 -9.58
CA SER A 73 -12.14 -17.06 -10.47
C SER A 73 -11.19 -18.06 -9.82
N GLN A 74 -10.53 -18.87 -10.64
CA GLN A 74 -9.51 -19.82 -10.20
C GLN A 74 -8.31 -19.73 -11.14
N LEU A 75 -7.13 -19.47 -10.57
CA LEU A 75 -5.87 -19.65 -11.27
C LEU A 75 -5.39 -21.08 -11.05
N ASP A 76 -5.06 -21.78 -12.12
CA ASP A 76 -4.45 -23.09 -12.05
C ASP A 76 -2.93 -22.94 -11.88
N GLU A 77 -2.44 -23.16 -10.66
CA GLU A 77 -1.03 -23.02 -10.29
C GLU A 77 -0.11 -23.99 -11.05
N ASN A 78 -0.65 -25.09 -11.58
CA ASN A 78 0.09 -26.09 -12.36
C ASN A 78 0.08 -25.80 -13.87
N GLY A 79 -0.34 -24.60 -14.28
CA GLY A 79 -0.30 -24.14 -15.66
C GLY A 79 -1.55 -24.46 -16.49
N GLY A 80 -2.67 -24.81 -15.85
CA GLY A 80 -3.95 -25.12 -16.50
C GLY A 80 -4.86 -23.91 -16.81
N GLY A 81 -4.34 -22.68 -16.78
CA GLY A 81 -5.03 -21.46 -17.21
C GLY A 81 -5.82 -20.75 -16.10
N LEU A 82 -6.64 -19.77 -16.51
CA LEU A 82 -7.58 -19.05 -15.65
C LEU A 82 -8.99 -19.48 -15.98
N ARG A 83 -9.79 -19.68 -14.95
CA ARG A 83 -11.20 -20.02 -15.07
C ARG A 83 -12.07 -18.95 -14.42
N TYR A 84 -13.17 -18.60 -15.06
CA TYR A 84 -14.24 -17.76 -14.50
C TYR A 84 -15.46 -18.64 -14.27
N ARG A 85 -15.90 -18.74 -13.01
CA ARG A 85 -17.02 -19.60 -12.60
C ARG A 85 -16.93 -21.05 -13.16
N GLY A 86 -15.71 -21.56 -13.32
CA GLY A 86 -15.44 -22.90 -13.86
C GLY A 86 -15.19 -22.97 -15.38
N TYR A 87 -15.54 -21.95 -16.16
CA TYR A 87 -15.28 -21.88 -17.60
C TYR A 87 -13.86 -21.40 -17.87
N SER A 88 -13.16 -21.96 -18.86
CA SER A 88 -11.85 -21.45 -19.27
C SER A 88 -12.01 -20.05 -19.88
N VAL A 89 -11.06 -19.16 -19.56
CA VAL A 89 -11.10 -17.80 -20.12
C VAL A 89 -10.91 -17.83 -21.63
N GLU A 90 -10.14 -18.77 -22.17
CA GLU A 90 -9.97 -18.96 -23.60
C GLU A 90 -11.30 -19.25 -24.31
N GLU A 91 -12.14 -20.12 -23.73
CA GLU A 91 -13.47 -20.41 -24.29
C GLU A 91 -14.39 -19.19 -24.24
N LEU A 92 -14.37 -18.45 -23.13
CA LEU A 92 -15.18 -17.24 -22.98
C LEU A 92 -14.76 -16.15 -24.00
N VAL A 93 -13.45 -15.99 -24.25
CA VAL A 93 -12.92 -15.05 -25.26
C VAL A 93 -13.38 -15.40 -26.67
N GLU A 94 -13.55 -16.68 -26.98
CA GLU A 94 -13.97 -17.13 -28.30
C GLU A 94 -15.49 -17.06 -28.51
N LYS A 95 -16.28 -17.35 -27.47
CA LYS A 95 -17.72 -17.61 -27.60
C LYS A 95 -18.63 -16.58 -26.94
N SER A 96 -18.09 -15.70 -26.10
CA SER A 96 -18.88 -14.78 -25.28
C SER A 96 -18.58 -13.31 -25.59
N SER A 97 -19.28 -12.41 -24.90
CA SER A 97 -19.04 -10.97 -24.91
C SER A 97 -18.66 -10.50 -23.52
N PHE A 98 -17.98 -9.35 -23.41
CA PHE A 98 -17.59 -8.83 -22.10
C PHE A 98 -18.78 -8.67 -21.13
N LEU A 99 -19.94 -8.19 -21.59
CA LEU A 99 -21.10 -7.98 -20.72
C LEU A 99 -21.72 -9.29 -20.23
N GLU A 100 -21.71 -10.34 -21.05
CA GLU A 100 -22.14 -11.68 -20.65
C GLU A 100 -21.19 -12.26 -19.59
N VAL A 101 -19.87 -12.09 -19.78
CA VAL A 101 -18.87 -12.48 -18.77
C VAL A 101 -19.01 -11.65 -17.50
N ALA A 102 -19.31 -10.36 -17.59
CA ALA A 102 -19.58 -9.53 -16.41
C ALA A 102 -20.82 -10.02 -15.64
N PHE A 103 -21.86 -10.47 -16.35
CA PHE A 103 -23.02 -11.12 -15.74
C PHE A 103 -22.60 -12.41 -15.03
N LEU A 104 -21.85 -13.28 -15.71
CA LEU A 104 -21.34 -14.54 -15.16
C LEU A 104 -20.54 -14.33 -13.87
N LEU A 105 -19.61 -13.38 -13.89
CA LEU A 105 -18.77 -13.07 -12.73
C LEU A 105 -19.61 -12.60 -11.54
N ILE A 106 -20.60 -11.73 -11.76
CA ILE A 106 -21.37 -11.12 -10.67
C ILE A 106 -22.47 -12.05 -10.15
N ASN A 107 -23.16 -12.76 -11.04
CA ASN A 107 -24.34 -13.57 -10.69
C ASN A 107 -24.03 -15.06 -10.47
N GLY A 108 -22.86 -15.54 -10.94
CA GLY A 108 -22.40 -16.91 -10.72
C GLY A 108 -22.67 -17.88 -11.85
N GLU A 109 -23.63 -17.58 -12.73
CA GLU A 109 -24.06 -18.43 -13.84
C GLU A 109 -24.18 -17.63 -15.14
N LEU A 110 -24.11 -18.31 -16.29
CA LEU A 110 -24.32 -17.67 -17.59
C LEU A 110 -25.78 -17.22 -17.72
N PRO A 111 -26.03 -16.03 -18.30
CA PRO A 111 -27.39 -15.56 -18.50
C PRO A 111 -28.08 -16.35 -19.63
N THR A 112 -29.40 -16.53 -19.53
CA THR A 112 -30.22 -16.82 -20.71
C THR A 112 -30.14 -15.67 -21.71
N LYS A 113 -30.51 -15.91 -22.98
CA LYS A 113 -30.51 -14.85 -24.01
C LYS A 113 -31.33 -13.62 -23.59
N ALA A 114 -32.53 -13.85 -23.04
CA ALA A 114 -33.41 -12.78 -22.57
C ALA A 114 -32.82 -12.00 -21.38
N GLU A 115 -32.14 -12.69 -20.46
CA GLU A 115 -31.44 -12.05 -19.35
C GLU A 115 -30.24 -11.23 -19.84
N ASN A 116 -29.49 -11.75 -20.81
CA ASN A 116 -28.34 -11.04 -21.37
C ASN A 116 -28.76 -9.77 -22.11
N GLU A 117 -29.85 -9.82 -22.87
CA GLU A 117 -30.42 -8.64 -23.54
C GLU A 117 -30.87 -7.59 -22.52
N LYS A 118 -31.62 -8.00 -21.48
CA LYS A 118 -32.06 -7.11 -20.41
C LYS A 118 -30.88 -6.53 -19.62
N TRP A 119 -29.87 -7.33 -19.34
CA TRP A 119 -28.64 -6.93 -18.66
C TRP A 119 -27.88 -5.89 -19.47
N THR A 120 -27.65 -6.18 -20.75
CA THR A 120 -26.96 -5.29 -21.69
C THR A 120 -27.70 -3.96 -21.83
N GLN A 121 -29.03 -4.01 -22.04
CA GLN A 121 -29.85 -2.80 -22.10
C GLN A 121 -29.81 -2.02 -20.79
N GLY A 122 -29.89 -2.71 -19.64
CA GLY A 122 -29.83 -2.09 -18.32
C GLY A 122 -28.52 -1.32 -18.09
N ILE A 123 -27.38 -1.91 -18.48
CA ILE A 123 -26.06 -1.26 -18.40
C ILE A 123 -25.98 -0.08 -19.36
N LEU A 124 -26.30 -0.28 -20.64
CA LEU A 124 -26.13 0.74 -21.67
C LEU A 124 -27.10 1.92 -21.51
N SER A 125 -28.22 1.72 -20.80
CA SER A 125 -29.14 2.80 -20.37
C SER A 125 -28.58 3.68 -19.25
N HIS A 126 -27.51 3.27 -18.57
CA HIS A 126 -26.91 4.00 -17.45
C HIS A 126 -25.56 4.65 -17.78
N THR A 127 -25.25 4.81 -19.07
CA THR A 127 -23.96 5.32 -19.57
C THR A 127 -23.74 6.82 -19.36
N TYR A 128 -24.79 7.64 -19.38
CA TYR A 128 -24.66 9.09 -19.18
C TYR A 128 -24.17 9.45 -17.78
N LEU A 129 -23.30 10.45 -17.68
CA LEU A 129 -22.94 11.06 -16.39
C LEU A 129 -23.91 12.19 -16.06
N HIS A 130 -24.02 12.48 -14.76
CA HIS A 130 -24.75 13.67 -14.34
C HIS A 130 -23.93 14.90 -14.72
N THR A 131 -24.55 15.95 -15.25
CA THR A 131 -23.85 17.15 -15.76
C THR A 131 -22.90 17.79 -14.74
N GLU A 132 -23.27 17.79 -13.45
CA GLU A 132 -22.37 18.26 -12.37
C GLU A 132 -21.10 17.40 -12.20
N LEU A 133 -21.18 16.09 -12.45
CA LEU A 133 -19.98 15.24 -12.47
C LEU A 133 -19.13 15.52 -13.72
N GLU A 134 -19.76 15.77 -14.88
CA GLU A 134 -19.03 16.15 -16.09
C GLU A 134 -18.28 17.47 -15.86
N LYS A 135 -18.94 18.47 -15.27
CA LYS A 135 -18.30 19.74 -14.86
C LYS A 135 -17.16 19.51 -13.88
N GLN A 136 -17.34 18.66 -12.87
CA GLN A 136 -16.26 18.30 -11.94
C GLN A 136 -15.06 17.72 -12.70
N MET A 137 -15.27 16.88 -13.71
CA MET A 137 -14.16 16.34 -14.50
C MET A 137 -13.42 17.40 -15.33
N THR A 138 -14.06 18.52 -15.68
CA THR A 138 -13.39 19.63 -16.37
C THR A 138 -12.47 20.45 -15.47
N THR A 139 -12.56 20.31 -14.14
CA THR A 139 -11.72 21.08 -13.21
C THR A 139 -10.35 20.47 -12.97
N PHE A 140 -10.12 19.23 -13.42
CA PHE A 140 -8.78 18.64 -13.38
C PHE A 140 -7.85 19.41 -14.34
N ARG A 141 -6.59 19.54 -13.95
CA ARG A 141 -5.57 20.10 -14.87
C ARG A 141 -5.46 19.24 -16.12
N TYR A 142 -5.06 19.85 -17.22
CA TYR A 142 -4.85 19.17 -18.51
C TYR A 142 -3.82 18.02 -18.45
N ASP A 143 -2.89 18.08 -17.49
CA ASP A 143 -1.84 17.09 -17.23
C ASP A 143 -2.19 16.13 -16.08
N ALA A 144 -3.44 16.14 -15.60
CA ALA A 144 -3.88 15.22 -14.55
C ALA A 144 -3.77 13.76 -15.03
N HIS A 145 -3.18 12.91 -14.17
CA HIS A 145 -3.06 11.50 -14.50
C HIS A 145 -4.47 10.86 -14.65
N PRO A 146 -4.77 10.15 -15.76
CA PRO A 146 -6.12 9.63 -16.04
C PRO A 146 -6.72 8.75 -14.94
N MET A 147 -5.90 7.91 -14.29
CA MET A 147 -6.36 7.15 -13.11
C MET A 147 -6.80 8.03 -11.94
N GLY A 148 -6.12 9.14 -11.68
CA GLY A 148 -6.51 10.06 -10.60
C GLY A 148 -7.88 10.66 -10.87
N MET A 149 -8.16 11.03 -12.12
CA MET A 149 -9.49 11.48 -12.56
C MET A 149 -10.55 10.38 -12.38
N LEU A 150 -10.25 9.15 -12.82
CA LEU A 150 -11.16 8.00 -12.68
C LEU A 150 -11.49 7.72 -11.21
N ILE A 151 -10.47 7.58 -10.35
CA ILE A 151 -10.64 7.30 -8.92
C ILE A 151 -11.49 8.38 -8.24
N SER A 152 -11.17 9.65 -8.50
CA SER A 152 -11.87 10.80 -7.91
C SER A 152 -13.32 10.88 -8.36
N THR A 153 -13.58 10.68 -9.65
CA THR A 153 -14.94 10.74 -10.21
C THR A 153 -15.78 9.56 -9.73
N VAL A 154 -15.20 8.36 -9.61
CA VAL A 154 -15.88 7.19 -9.05
C VAL A 154 -16.20 7.37 -7.58
N ALA A 155 -15.32 8.00 -6.79
CA ALA A 155 -15.63 8.40 -5.42
C ALA A 155 -16.80 9.38 -5.38
N SER A 156 -16.83 10.38 -6.25
CA SER A 156 -17.96 11.33 -6.36
C SER A 156 -19.29 10.66 -6.69
N LEU A 157 -19.33 9.53 -7.41
CA LEU A 157 -20.58 8.81 -7.66
C LEU A 157 -21.27 8.37 -6.35
N SER A 158 -20.51 8.14 -5.28
CA SER A 158 -21.06 7.79 -3.97
C SER A 158 -21.96 8.91 -3.44
N THR A 159 -21.60 10.19 -3.61
CA THR A 159 -22.39 11.32 -3.07
C THR A 159 -23.76 11.46 -3.74
N MET A 160 -23.87 10.98 -4.98
CA MET A 160 -25.09 11.03 -5.79
C MET A 160 -26.01 9.83 -5.59
N TYR A 161 -25.43 8.67 -5.24
CA TYR A 161 -26.15 7.38 -5.26
C TYR A 161 -26.12 6.62 -3.94
N MET A 162 -25.34 7.06 -2.95
CA MET A 162 -25.33 6.50 -1.61
C MET A 162 -26.71 6.66 -0.96
N LYS A 163 -27.17 5.59 -0.31
CA LYS A 163 -28.37 5.63 0.53
C LYS A 163 -27.98 5.30 1.98
N PRO A 164 -28.64 5.92 2.98
CA PRO A 164 -28.36 5.65 4.38
C PRO A 164 -28.64 4.18 4.75
N LYS A 165 -27.84 3.65 5.69
CA LYS A 165 -28.03 2.29 6.24
C LYS A 165 -29.36 2.22 7.00
N GLY A 166 -30.22 1.25 6.69
CA GLY A 166 -31.46 0.98 7.43
C GLY A 166 -31.74 -0.53 7.49
N ALA A 167 -32.12 -1.01 8.67
CA ALA A 167 -32.30 -2.43 9.01
C ALA A 167 -33.78 -2.82 9.28
N SER A 168 -34.59 -2.94 8.23
CA SER A 168 -35.91 -3.56 8.25
C SER A 168 -36.05 -4.53 7.07
N ALA A 169 -36.95 -5.53 7.15
CA ALA A 169 -37.14 -6.51 6.08
C ALA A 169 -37.50 -5.87 4.72
N ALA A 170 -38.33 -4.81 4.73
CA ALA A 170 -38.63 -4.00 3.55
C ALA A 170 -37.39 -3.23 3.05
N GLN A 171 -36.47 -2.85 3.94
CA GLN A 171 -35.20 -2.23 3.60
C GLN A 171 -34.20 -3.24 3.01
N ILE A 172 -34.25 -4.53 3.35
CA ILE A 172 -33.39 -5.59 2.77
C ILE A 172 -33.74 -5.85 1.30
N ALA A 173 -35.02 -6.05 0.96
CA ALA A 173 -35.43 -6.21 -0.45
C ALA A 173 -35.12 -4.95 -1.28
N LYS A 174 -35.34 -3.77 -0.70
CA LYS A 174 -34.94 -2.49 -1.29
C LYS A 174 -33.42 -2.38 -1.42
N ALA A 175 -32.64 -2.93 -0.49
CA ALA A 175 -31.18 -2.95 -0.53
C ALA A 175 -30.66 -3.84 -1.65
N ALA A 176 -31.24 -5.03 -1.87
CA ALA A 176 -30.90 -5.89 -3.01
C ALA A 176 -31.17 -5.20 -4.36
N ALA A 177 -32.36 -4.59 -4.52
CA ALA A 177 -32.68 -3.82 -5.72
C ALA A 177 -31.76 -2.59 -5.92
N ASN A 178 -31.39 -1.91 -4.82
CA ASN A 178 -30.43 -0.81 -4.87
C ASN A 178 -29.02 -1.28 -5.25
N ARG A 179 -28.58 -2.43 -4.71
CA ARG A 179 -27.31 -3.09 -5.05
C ARG A 179 -27.27 -3.39 -6.55
N ASN A 180 -28.27 -4.08 -7.09
CA ASN A 180 -28.32 -4.41 -8.51
C ASN A 180 -28.31 -3.16 -9.39
N ARG A 181 -29.03 -2.10 -8.98
CA ARG A 181 -28.99 -0.81 -9.68
C ARG A 181 -27.62 -0.13 -9.61
N ALA A 182 -26.93 -0.22 -8.48
CA ALA A 182 -25.57 0.31 -8.34
C ALA A 182 -24.60 -0.42 -9.27
N VAL A 183 -24.70 -1.75 -9.36
CA VAL A 183 -23.92 -2.56 -10.31
C VAL A 183 -24.12 -2.10 -11.74
N LEU A 184 -25.37 -2.01 -12.22
CA LEU A 184 -25.68 -1.56 -13.58
C LEU A 184 -25.13 -0.14 -13.85
N ARG A 185 -25.27 0.77 -12.87
CA ARG A 185 -24.75 2.14 -12.97
C ARG A 185 -23.24 2.18 -13.01
N ILE A 186 -22.55 1.39 -12.20
CA ILE A 186 -21.09 1.34 -12.19
C ILE A 186 -20.61 0.87 -13.57
N LEU A 187 -21.07 -0.31 -14.01
CA LEU A 187 -20.67 -0.86 -15.31
C LEU A 187 -21.02 0.11 -16.44
N GLY A 188 -22.20 0.75 -16.42
CA GLY A 188 -22.57 1.73 -17.44
C GLY A 188 -21.69 2.98 -17.46
N LYS A 189 -21.29 3.51 -16.29
CA LYS A 189 -20.62 4.82 -16.18
C LYS A 189 -19.11 4.76 -16.30
N ILE A 190 -18.49 3.64 -15.94
CA ILE A 190 -17.02 3.51 -15.97
C ILE A 190 -16.42 3.77 -17.35
N PRO A 191 -16.97 3.26 -18.47
CA PRO A 191 -16.48 3.59 -19.82
C PRO A 191 -16.55 5.09 -20.12
N THR A 192 -17.64 5.75 -19.71
CA THR A 192 -17.83 7.19 -19.93
C THR A 192 -16.77 7.98 -19.17
N ILE A 193 -16.58 7.70 -17.88
CA ILE A 193 -15.54 8.36 -17.06
C ILE A 193 -14.15 8.11 -17.64
N ALA A 194 -13.85 6.87 -18.06
CA ALA A 194 -12.57 6.52 -18.67
C ALA A 194 -12.33 7.27 -19.99
N SER A 195 -13.36 7.37 -20.84
CA SER A 195 -13.28 8.13 -22.11
C SER A 195 -13.10 9.64 -21.87
N PHE A 196 -13.71 10.19 -20.83
CA PHE A 196 -13.57 11.61 -20.48
C PHE A 196 -12.17 11.90 -19.94
N ALA A 197 -11.63 10.99 -19.11
CA ALA A 197 -10.25 11.08 -18.64
C ALA A 197 -9.25 11.04 -19.83
N TYR A 198 -9.48 10.16 -20.81
CA TYR A 198 -8.69 10.14 -22.04
C TYR A 198 -8.77 11.45 -22.81
N ARG A 199 -9.98 11.98 -23.02
CA ARG A 199 -10.20 13.18 -23.83
C ARG A 199 -9.66 14.44 -23.15
N ASN A 200 -9.79 14.55 -21.83
CA ASN A 200 -9.10 15.58 -21.06
C ASN A 200 -7.58 15.54 -21.28
N ARG A 201 -6.99 14.35 -21.20
CA ARG A 201 -5.54 14.11 -21.38
C ARG A 201 -5.03 14.42 -22.79
N ILE A 202 -5.89 14.43 -23.81
CA ILE A 202 -5.54 14.82 -25.19
C ILE A 202 -6.13 16.17 -25.61
N GLY A 203 -6.70 16.93 -24.67
CA GLY A 203 -7.24 18.27 -24.93
C GLY A 203 -8.49 18.31 -25.83
N ARG A 204 -9.33 17.27 -25.80
CA ARG A 204 -10.58 17.19 -26.57
C ARG A 204 -11.82 17.30 -25.67
N GLU A 205 -12.89 17.92 -26.18
CA GLU A 205 -14.19 18.00 -25.52
C GLU A 205 -14.82 16.62 -25.29
N PHE A 206 -15.61 16.42 -24.25
CA PHE A 206 -16.22 15.11 -23.98
C PHE A 206 -17.31 14.72 -25.00
N ASN A 207 -17.33 13.44 -25.40
CA ASN A 207 -18.39 12.89 -26.25
C ASN A 207 -19.46 12.22 -25.39
N ALA A 208 -20.73 12.46 -25.71
CA ALA A 208 -21.81 11.66 -25.13
C ALA A 208 -21.70 10.17 -25.55
N PRO A 209 -22.27 9.23 -24.77
CA PRO A 209 -22.37 7.82 -25.16
C PRO A 209 -23.03 7.62 -26.54
N MET A 210 -22.65 6.55 -27.22
CA MET A 210 -23.11 6.23 -28.57
C MET A 210 -24.62 5.95 -28.57
N PRO A 211 -25.42 6.67 -29.37
CA PRO A 211 -26.87 6.47 -29.42
C PRO A 211 -27.23 5.05 -29.86
N ARG A 212 -28.16 4.40 -29.13
CA ARG A 212 -28.69 3.06 -29.44
C ARG A 212 -27.63 1.95 -29.55
N CYS A 213 -26.44 2.16 -29.01
CA CYS A 213 -25.39 1.15 -29.03
C CYS A 213 -25.78 -0.07 -28.20
N LYS A 214 -25.36 -1.26 -28.65
CA LYS A 214 -25.57 -2.55 -27.97
C LYS A 214 -24.27 -3.21 -27.53
N ASN A 215 -23.12 -2.68 -27.93
CA ASN A 215 -21.81 -3.25 -27.63
C ASN A 215 -21.00 -2.32 -26.70
N TYR A 216 -20.48 -2.88 -25.62
CA TYR A 216 -19.80 -2.11 -24.57
C TYR A 216 -18.46 -1.52 -25.04
N ALA A 217 -17.66 -2.30 -25.77
CA ALA A 217 -16.40 -1.85 -26.33
C ALA A 217 -16.60 -0.83 -27.46
N GLU A 218 -17.63 -1.01 -28.29
CA GLU A 218 -18.02 -0.06 -29.35
C GLU A 218 -18.38 1.30 -28.76
N ASN A 219 -19.24 1.34 -27.74
CA ASN A 219 -19.60 2.58 -27.05
C ASN A 219 -18.36 3.30 -26.49
N PHE A 220 -17.42 2.55 -25.90
CA PHE A 220 -16.18 3.11 -25.37
C PHE A 220 -15.29 3.71 -26.46
N LEU A 221 -15.05 2.98 -27.56
CA LEU A 221 -14.25 3.46 -28.69
C LEU A 221 -14.89 4.67 -29.37
N TYR A 222 -16.23 4.66 -29.52
CA TYR A 222 -16.98 5.80 -30.03
C TYR A 222 -16.74 7.05 -29.19
N MET A 223 -16.88 6.96 -27.85
CA MET A 223 -16.71 8.11 -26.97
C MET A 223 -15.27 8.64 -27.02
N ILE A 224 -14.28 7.78 -27.24
CA ILE A 224 -12.88 8.19 -27.37
C ILE A 224 -12.62 8.94 -28.67
N ASP A 225 -13.01 8.38 -29.82
CA ASP A 225 -12.47 8.79 -31.11
C ASP A 225 -13.40 9.68 -31.94
N LYS A 226 -14.73 9.66 -31.70
CA LYS A 226 -15.66 10.51 -32.45
C LYS A 226 -15.24 11.97 -32.39
N LEU A 227 -15.26 12.63 -33.56
CA LEU A 227 -15.11 14.07 -33.69
C LEU A 227 -16.47 14.64 -34.11
N ASN A 228 -16.51 15.27 -35.30
CA ASN A 228 -17.68 15.96 -35.82
C ASN A 228 -18.43 15.13 -36.88
N GLU A 229 -18.01 13.90 -37.14
CA GLU A 229 -18.71 13.04 -38.10
C GLU A 229 -20.09 12.68 -37.56
N PRO A 230 -21.16 12.84 -38.37
CA PRO A 230 -22.53 12.57 -37.92
C PRO A 230 -22.76 11.07 -37.63
N ASP A 231 -22.18 10.20 -38.45
CA ASP A 231 -22.39 8.74 -38.40
C ASP A 231 -21.07 7.99 -38.13
N TYR A 232 -20.27 8.47 -37.17
CA TYR A 232 -19.05 7.77 -36.78
C TYR A 232 -19.38 6.40 -36.16
N VAL A 233 -18.81 5.35 -36.73
CA VAL A 233 -18.91 3.97 -36.22
C VAL A 233 -17.49 3.40 -36.12
N PRO A 234 -17.08 2.87 -34.96
CA PRO A 234 -15.81 2.17 -34.81
C PRO A 234 -15.69 0.94 -35.71
N ASP A 235 -14.47 0.60 -36.13
CA ASP A 235 -14.15 -0.59 -36.92
C ASP A 235 -14.51 -1.85 -36.11
N ALA A 236 -15.42 -2.65 -36.64
CA ALA A 236 -15.94 -3.85 -35.98
C ALA A 236 -14.83 -4.84 -35.59
N ARG A 237 -13.71 -4.89 -36.33
CA ARG A 237 -12.58 -5.76 -36.02
C ARG A 237 -11.85 -5.29 -34.77
N ILE A 238 -11.67 -3.97 -34.62
CA ILE A 238 -11.06 -3.35 -33.43
C ILE A 238 -12.01 -3.49 -32.22
N VAL A 239 -13.32 -3.28 -32.43
CA VAL A 239 -14.34 -3.52 -31.39
C VAL A 239 -14.25 -4.94 -30.86
N SER A 240 -14.18 -5.94 -31.75
CA SER A 240 -14.05 -7.35 -31.38
C SER A 240 -12.77 -7.62 -30.58
N ILE A 241 -11.63 -7.04 -30.98
CA ILE A 241 -10.36 -7.21 -30.25
C ILE A 241 -10.47 -6.61 -28.84
N LEU A 242 -11.02 -5.40 -28.72
CA LEU A 242 -11.14 -4.73 -27.43
C LEU A 242 -12.12 -5.46 -26.50
N ASP A 243 -13.25 -5.97 -27.00
CA ASP A 243 -14.20 -6.74 -26.19
C ASP A 243 -13.55 -8.03 -25.63
N LYS A 244 -12.76 -8.72 -26.46
CA LYS A 244 -11.97 -9.89 -26.02
C LYS A 244 -10.91 -9.53 -24.98
N MET A 245 -10.23 -8.38 -25.15
CA MET A 245 -9.31 -7.86 -24.14
C MET A 245 -10.02 -7.54 -22.83
N PHE A 246 -11.24 -7.01 -22.88
CA PHE A 246 -12.04 -6.76 -21.70
C PHE A 246 -12.43 -8.05 -20.97
N ILE A 247 -12.75 -9.13 -21.68
CA ILE A 247 -12.95 -10.45 -21.07
C ILE A 247 -11.67 -10.91 -20.33
N LEU A 248 -10.52 -10.84 -20.99
CA LEU A 248 -9.23 -11.27 -20.42
C LEU A 248 -8.83 -10.49 -19.16
N LEU A 249 -9.22 -9.22 -19.09
CA LEU A 249 -8.87 -8.31 -17.99
C LEU A 249 -9.95 -8.23 -16.90
N ALA A 250 -11.08 -8.92 -17.06
CA ALA A 250 -12.25 -8.79 -16.20
C ALA A 250 -11.98 -9.22 -14.75
N GLU A 251 -11.23 -10.31 -14.54
CA GLU A 251 -10.87 -10.82 -13.22
C GLU A 251 -9.52 -11.56 -13.21
N HIS A 252 -8.78 -11.55 -12.09
CA HIS A 252 -7.52 -12.27 -11.95
C HIS A 252 -7.18 -12.68 -10.49
N GLY A 253 -8.10 -13.37 -9.83
CA GLY A 253 -7.96 -13.91 -8.48
C GLY A 253 -7.79 -12.86 -7.39
N ASN A 254 -7.26 -13.30 -6.25
CA ASN A 254 -6.99 -12.46 -5.06
C ASN A 254 -5.74 -11.58 -5.23
N ASN A 255 -5.74 -10.71 -6.24
CA ASN A 255 -4.74 -9.64 -6.40
C ASN A 255 -4.96 -8.48 -5.40
N CYS A 256 -4.02 -7.54 -5.35
CA CYS A 256 -4.04 -6.42 -4.39
C CYS A 256 -5.37 -5.65 -4.42
N SER A 257 -5.82 -5.21 -5.60
CA SER A 257 -7.09 -4.50 -5.79
C SER A 257 -8.32 -5.32 -5.41
N SER A 258 -8.34 -6.63 -5.68
CA SER A 258 -9.46 -7.50 -5.30
C SER A 258 -9.54 -7.74 -3.80
N ILE A 259 -8.40 -7.90 -3.13
CA ILE A 259 -8.35 -7.99 -1.66
C ILE A 259 -8.67 -6.64 -1.01
N THR A 260 -8.22 -5.52 -1.58
CA THR A 260 -8.63 -4.18 -1.13
C THR A 260 -10.14 -3.99 -1.26
N MET A 261 -10.75 -4.47 -2.35
CA MET A 261 -12.19 -4.43 -2.53
C MET A 261 -12.93 -5.16 -1.41
N ARG A 262 -12.50 -6.39 -1.08
CA ARG A 262 -13.06 -7.15 0.04
C ARG A 262 -12.83 -6.47 1.38
N HIS A 263 -11.64 -5.90 1.59
CA HIS A 263 -11.32 -5.17 2.81
C HIS A 263 -12.25 -3.97 3.01
N LEU A 264 -12.47 -3.17 1.97
CA LEU A 264 -13.41 -2.04 2.02
C LEU A 264 -14.85 -2.52 2.19
N ALA A 265 -15.26 -3.54 1.44
CA ALA A 265 -16.59 -4.16 1.55
C ALA A 265 -16.89 -4.63 2.97
N SER A 266 -15.88 -5.15 3.69
CA SER A 266 -16.01 -5.66 5.07
C SER A 266 -16.45 -4.60 6.10
N SER A 267 -16.28 -3.30 5.79
CA SER A 267 -16.78 -2.18 6.61
C SER A 267 -18.26 -1.84 6.32
N GLY A 268 -18.85 -2.46 5.30
CA GLY A 268 -20.17 -2.15 4.79
C GLY A 268 -20.25 -0.79 4.11
N VAL A 269 -19.17 -0.35 3.47
CA VAL A 269 -19.15 0.86 2.63
C VAL A 269 -19.86 0.60 1.29
N ASP A 270 -20.37 1.66 0.67
CA ASP A 270 -21.05 1.57 -0.61
C ASP A 270 -20.09 1.10 -1.74
N PRO A 271 -20.63 0.48 -2.82
CA PRO A 271 -19.80 -0.10 -3.87
C PRO A 271 -19.00 0.94 -4.67
N TYR A 272 -19.42 2.21 -4.72
CA TYR A 272 -18.68 3.26 -5.45
C TYR A 272 -17.41 3.64 -4.68
N THR A 273 -17.53 3.86 -3.38
CA THR A 273 -16.38 4.12 -2.50
C THR A 273 -15.43 2.92 -2.45
N ALA A 274 -15.97 1.70 -2.32
CA ALA A 274 -15.16 0.47 -2.34
C ALA A 274 -14.40 0.31 -3.67
N LEU A 275 -15.06 0.59 -4.80
CA LEU A 275 -14.45 0.53 -6.13
C LEU A 275 -13.36 1.59 -6.31
N SER A 276 -13.59 2.83 -5.85
CA SER A 276 -12.59 3.90 -5.91
C SER A 276 -11.32 3.52 -5.16
N GLY A 277 -11.42 3.00 -3.94
CA GLY A 277 -10.26 2.53 -3.18
C GLY A 277 -9.55 1.34 -3.84
N SER A 278 -10.32 0.43 -4.46
CA SER A 278 -9.79 -0.71 -5.21
C SER A 278 -9.07 -0.28 -6.48
N PHE A 279 -9.55 0.76 -7.18
CA PHE A 279 -8.83 1.37 -8.29
C PHE A 279 -7.55 2.10 -7.84
N GLY A 280 -7.54 2.67 -6.64
CA GLY A 280 -6.31 3.17 -6.00
C GLY A 280 -5.27 2.07 -5.84
N ALA A 281 -5.67 0.91 -5.32
CA ALA A 281 -4.79 -0.27 -5.23
C ALA A 281 -4.33 -0.74 -6.62
N LEU A 282 -5.24 -0.82 -7.60
CA LEU A 282 -4.95 -1.21 -8.98
C LEU A 282 -3.91 -0.30 -9.63
N PHE A 283 -4.00 1.01 -9.39
CA PHE A 283 -3.06 2.00 -9.93
C PHE A 283 -1.63 1.74 -9.45
N GLY A 284 -1.46 1.25 -8.21
CA GLY A 284 -0.16 0.92 -7.62
C GLY A 284 0.47 -0.41 -8.09
N GLU A 285 -0.27 -1.28 -8.79
CA GLU A 285 0.17 -2.65 -9.10
C GLU A 285 1.26 -2.76 -10.19
N ARG A 286 1.69 -1.65 -10.83
CA ARG A 286 2.78 -1.61 -11.83
C ARG A 286 2.62 -2.66 -12.97
N LYS A 287 1.41 -2.71 -13.53
CA LYS A 287 0.93 -3.65 -14.57
C LYS A 287 1.51 -3.34 -15.97
N ALA A 288 0.67 -3.44 -17.01
CA ALA A 288 1.00 -3.18 -18.41
C ALA A 288 1.80 -1.89 -18.68
N SER A 289 1.60 -0.81 -17.92
CA SER A 289 2.40 0.42 -18.10
C SER A 289 3.90 0.21 -17.79
N ALA A 290 4.24 -0.66 -16.85
CA ALA A 290 5.63 -1.00 -16.53
C ALA A 290 6.30 -1.81 -17.66
N VAL A 291 5.53 -2.63 -18.38
CA VAL A 291 6.01 -3.33 -19.58
C VAL A 291 6.38 -2.32 -20.65
N MET A 292 5.54 -1.32 -20.89
CA MET A 292 5.82 -0.31 -21.92
C MET A 292 7.04 0.54 -21.58
N ILE A 293 7.24 0.89 -20.30
CA ILE A 293 8.47 1.54 -19.82
C ILE A 293 9.68 0.66 -20.09
N MET A 294 9.60 -0.64 -19.79
CA MET A 294 10.69 -1.59 -20.05
C MET A 294 11.00 -1.72 -21.54
N LEU A 295 9.99 -1.88 -22.40
CA LEU A 295 10.19 -2.00 -23.84
C LEU A 295 10.82 -0.73 -24.43
N ASN A 296 10.34 0.45 -24.04
CA ASN A 296 10.96 1.73 -24.43
C ASN A 296 12.40 1.88 -23.93
N GLN A 297 12.67 1.39 -22.71
CA GLN A 297 14.01 1.37 -22.14
C GLN A 297 14.96 0.49 -22.97
N ILE A 298 14.52 -0.71 -23.37
CA ILE A 298 15.28 -1.60 -24.25
C ILE A 298 15.50 -0.93 -25.61
N GLY A 299 14.44 -0.33 -26.18
CA GLY A 299 14.48 0.38 -27.45
C GLY A 299 14.47 -0.58 -28.64
N THR A 300 15.63 -1.16 -28.97
CA THR A 300 15.79 -1.97 -30.18
C THR A 300 16.12 -3.43 -29.85
N PRO A 301 15.85 -4.38 -30.76
CA PRO A 301 16.12 -5.80 -30.53
C PRO A 301 17.58 -6.13 -30.18
N GLU A 302 18.54 -5.36 -30.69
CA GLU A 302 19.98 -5.56 -30.44
C GLU A 302 20.36 -5.36 -28.96
N ASN A 303 19.56 -4.60 -28.22
CA ASN A 303 19.77 -4.36 -26.79
C ASN A 303 19.23 -5.48 -25.89
N ILE A 304 18.42 -6.41 -26.40
CA ILE A 304 17.80 -7.47 -25.61
C ILE A 304 18.84 -8.34 -24.88
N PRO A 305 19.91 -8.86 -25.53
CA PRO A 305 20.88 -9.72 -24.84
C PRO A 305 21.55 -9.03 -23.64
N THR A 306 21.89 -7.75 -23.81
CA THR A 306 22.46 -6.91 -22.75
C THR A 306 21.45 -6.69 -21.61
N PHE A 307 20.20 -6.36 -21.95
CA PHE A 307 19.13 -6.19 -20.96
C PHE A 307 18.93 -7.45 -20.11
N LEU A 308 18.78 -8.61 -20.76
CA LEU A 308 18.56 -9.89 -20.08
C LEU A 308 19.75 -10.25 -19.17
N THR A 309 20.98 -9.99 -19.63
CA THR A 309 22.19 -10.20 -18.82
C THR A 309 22.17 -9.36 -17.54
N LEU A 310 21.85 -8.06 -17.66
CA LEU A 310 21.76 -7.16 -16.50
C LEU A 310 20.64 -7.54 -15.53
N VAL A 311 19.49 -8.02 -16.04
CA VAL A 311 18.41 -8.54 -15.20
C VAL A 311 18.86 -9.76 -14.40
N LYS A 312 19.58 -10.70 -15.02
CA LYS A 312 20.13 -11.89 -14.32
C LYS A 312 21.15 -11.51 -13.25
N GLN A 313 21.94 -10.48 -13.50
CA GLN A 313 22.91 -9.90 -12.55
C GLN A 313 22.24 -9.09 -11.43
N LYS A 314 20.92 -8.89 -11.48
CA LYS A 314 20.16 -8.04 -10.55
C LYS A 314 20.67 -6.59 -10.55
N SER A 315 21.11 -6.09 -11.68
CA SER A 315 21.59 -4.72 -11.85
C SER A 315 20.43 -3.75 -12.12
N SER A 316 20.58 -2.50 -11.70
CA SER A 316 19.77 -1.42 -12.25
C SER A 316 20.19 -1.17 -13.69
N VAL A 317 19.24 -0.94 -14.59
CA VAL A 317 19.51 -0.72 -16.02
C VAL A 317 19.28 0.74 -16.32
N ILE A 318 20.19 1.36 -17.08
CA ILE A 318 20.01 2.69 -17.67
C ILE A 318 20.32 2.65 -19.16
N LYS A 319 19.62 3.49 -19.92
CA LYS A 319 19.91 3.71 -21.34
C LYS A 319 20.89 4.88 -21.45
N THR A 320 22.01 4.66 -22.12
CA THR A 320 23.04 5.68 -22.33
C THR A 320 22.58 6.69 -23.40
N PRO A 321 23.18 7.88 -23.49
CA PRO A 321 22.90 8.83 -24.59
C PRO A 321 23.16 8.25 -25.99
N ALA A 322 24.02 7.24 -26.09
CA ALA A 322 24.31 6.52 -27.34
C ALA A 322 23.25 5.44 -27.67
N GLY A 323 22.21 5.27 -26.85
CA GLY A 323 21.13 4.30 -27.06
C GLY A 323 21.43 2.88 -26.60
N THR A 324 22.61 2.61 -26.04
CA THR A 324 23.00 1.30 -25.49
C THR A 324 22.58 1.16 -24.01
N LEU A 325 22.56 -0.08 -23.50
CA LEU A 325 22.20 -0.36 -22.11
C LEU A 325 23.43 -0.58 -21.24
N ALA A 326 23.39 -0.06 -20.01
CA ALA A 326 24.44 -0.23 -19.01
C ALA A 326 23.87 -0.42 -17.60
N ALA A 327 24.70 -0.95 -16.69
CA ALA A 327 24.37 -1.01 -15.28
C ALA A 327 24.42 0.39 -14.65
N SER A 328 23.42 0.73 -13.85
CA SER A 328 23.42 1.94 -13.02
C SER A 328 23.90 1.61 -11.59
N PRO A 329 24.84 2.41 -11.03
CA PRO A 329 25.38 2.18 -9.68
C PRO A 329 24.40 2.56 -8.57
N THR A 330 23.39 3.38 -8.85
CA THR A 330 22.54 4.03 -7.84
C THR A 330 21.06 3.63 -7.90
N GLY A 331 20.71 2.59 -8.67
CA GLY A 331 19.32 2.16 -8.84
C GLY A 331 18.97 0.82 -8.21
N ARG A 332 17.66 0.54 -8.13
CA ARG A 332 17.18 -0.79 -7.74
C ARG A 332 17.36 -1.78 -8.89
N PRO A 333 17.55 -3.08 -8.57
CA PRO A 333 17.56 -4.13 -9.58
C PRO A 333 16.37 -4.03 -10.54
N THR A 334 16.64 -3.95 -11.83
CA THR A 334 15.61 -3.95 -12.86
C THR A 334 14.97 -5.32 -12.94
N ARG A 335 13.64 -5.35 -13.03
CA ARG A 335 12.89 -6.59 -13.20
C ARG A 335 12.42 -6.70 -14.64
N LEU A 336 12.33 -7.94 -15.13
CA LEU A 336 11.67 -8.26 -16.38
C LEU A 336 10.15 -8.11 -16.18
N GLN A 337 9.59 -6.99 -16.63
CA GLN A 337 8.18 -6.64 -16.47
C GLN A 337 7.32 -7.43 -17.44
N GLY A 338 6.15 -7.93 -17.00
CA GLY A 338 5.25 -8.73 -17.83
C GLY A 338 5.67 -10.20 -17.99
N PHE A 339 6.65 -10.66 -17.21
CA PHE A 339 7.06 -12.08 -17.19
C PHE A 339 6.94 -12.67 -15.77
N GLY A 340 6.52 -13.92 -15.69
CA GLY A 340 6.19 -14.61 -14.44
C GLY A 340 5.18 -15.75 -14.68
N HIS A 341 4.18 -15.85 -13.79
CA HIS A 341 3.11 -16.84 -13.87
C HIS A 341 2.58 -17.01 -15.29
N ARG A 342 2.65 -18.26 -15.79
CA ARG A 342 2.37 -18.63 -17.18
C ARG A 342 0.88 -18.55 -17.48
N ILE A 343 0.39 -17.50 -18.15
CA ILE A 343 -1.00 -17.54 -18.65
C ILE A 343 -1.22 -16.70 -19.94
N TYR A 344 -2.07 -17.27 -20.83
CA TYR A 344 -2.77 -16.79 -22.05
C TYR A 344 -2.04 -16.82 -23.41
N LYS A 345 -2.34 -17.86 -24.21
CA LYS A 345 -2.05 -17.88 -25.66
C LYS A 345 -2.89 -16.84 -26.44
N SER A 346 -4.07 -16.50 -25.91
CA SER A 346 -5.08 -15.66 -26.57
C SER A 346 -4.65 -14.20 -26.70
N THR A 347 -3.98 -13.62 -25.70
CA THR A 347 -3.53 -12.21 -25.73
C THR A 347 -2.53 -11.94 -26.85
N LYS A 348 -1.55 -12.83 -27.05
CA LYS A 348 -0.61 -12.77 -28.18
C LYS A 348 -1.34 -12.85 -29.52
N SER A 349 -2.30 -13.78 -29.65
CA SER A 349 -3.09 -13.91 -30.89
C SER A 349 -3.84 -12.63 -31.23
N LEU A 350 -4.43 -11.95 -30.23
CA LEU A 350 -5.11 -10.67 -30.43
C LEU A 350 -4.14 -9.57 -30.87
N ALA A 351 -2.94 -9.51 -30.29
CA ALA A 351 -1.91 -8.57 -30.72
C ALA A 351 -1.51 -8.79 -32.19
N LEU A 352 -1.28 -10.04 -32.60
CA LEU A 352 -0.94 -10.39 -33.97
C LEU A 352 -2.07 -10.06 -34.96
N GLN A 353 -3.33 -10.33 -34.59
CA GLN A 353 -4.50 -9.93 -35.39
C GLN A 353 -4.57 -8.41 -35.56
N LEU A 354 -4.31 -7.66 -34.48
CA LEU A 354 -4.29 -6.20 -34.54
C LEU A 354 -3.21 -5.67 -35.48
N PHE A 355 -1.99 -6.22 -35.45
CA PHE A 355 -0.93 -5.84 -36.40
C PHE A 355 -1.34 -6.06 -37.84
N SER A 356 -1.98 -7.20 -38.13
CA SER A 356 -2.48 -7.51 -39.46
C SER A 356 -3.56 -6.53 -39.92
N ILE A 357 -4.47 -6.11 -39.03
CA ILE A 357 -5.55 -5.16 -39.35
C ILE A 357 -4.98 -3.77 -39.67
N LEU A 358 -4.01 -3.31 -38.88
CA LEU A 358 -3.47 -1.95 -39.01
C LEU A 358 -2.39 -1.84 -40.09
N GLY A 359 -1.94 -2.96 -40.68
CA GLY A 359 -0.85 -2.96 -41.66
C GLY A 359 0.48 -2.45 -41.11
N GLN A 360 0.60 -2.36 -39.78
CA GLN A 360 1.79 -1.88 -39.09
C GLN A 360 2.51 -3.09 -38.47
N THR A 361 3.55 -3.59 -39.12
CA THR A 361 4.65 -4.24 -38.38
C THR A 361 5.37 -3.14 -37.61
N ASN A 362 4.81 -2.76 -36.47
CA ASN A 362 5.37 -1.75 -35.59
C ASN A 362 6.70 -2.26 -35.00
N GLU A 363 7.72 -1.42 -34.92
CA GLU A 363 9.02 -1.73 -34.27
C GLU A 363 8.82 -2.33 -32.87
N MET A 364 7.80 -1.86 -32.14
CA MET A 364 7.41 -2.37 -30.83
C MET A 364 6.94 -3.83 -30.87
N ALA A 365 6.23 -4.23 -31.93
CA ALA A 365 5.77 -5.61 -32.13
C ALA A 365 6.96 -6.54 -32.35
N THR A 366 7.89 -6.13 -33.21
CA THR A 366 9.13 -6.86 -33.47
C THR A 366 9.96 -7.01 -32.20
N LEU A 367 10.14 -5.94 -31.44
CA LEU A 367 10.85 -5.96 -30.16
C LEU A 367 10.18 -6.91 -29.16
N ALA A 368 8.86 -6.85 -29.02
CA ALA A 368 8.13 -7.70 -28.08
C ALA A 368 8.22 -9.19 -28.44
N LEU A 369 8.11 -9.52 -29.73
CA LEU A 369 8.24 -10.89 -30.24
C LEU A 369 9.67 -11.43 -30.01
N GLU A 370 10.68 -10.63 -30.30
CA GLU A 370 12.07 -11.03 -30.12
C GLU A 370 12.42 -11.20 -28.63
N LEU A 371 11.97 -10.28 -27.78
CA LEU A 371 12.17 -10.38 -26.33
C LEU A 371 11.51 -11.65 -25.76
N GLU A 372 10.27 -11.94 -26.15
CA GLU A 372 9.58 -13.17 -25.75
C GLU A 372 10.36 -14.40 -26.23
N SER A 373 10.80 -14.43 -27.49
CA SER A 373 11.56 -15.54 -28.08
C SER A 373 12.84 -15.82 -27.29
N GLN A 374 13.64 -14.79 -27.03
CA GLN A 374 14.91 -14.94 -26.29
C GLN A 374 14.69 -15.35 -24.83
N VAL A 375 13.68 -14.81 -24.15
CA VAL A 375 13.35 -15.21 -22.77
C VAL A 375 12.90 -16.66 -22.71
N LEU A 376 12.06 -17.09 -23.64
CA LEU A 376 11.56 -18.47 -23.70
C LEU A 376 12.65 -19.47 -24.10
N ALA A 377 13.66 -19.06 -24.88
CA ALA A 377 14.80 -19.92 -25.25
C ALA A 377 15.82 -20.08 -24.11
N ASP A 378 15.80 -19.21 -23.10
CA ASP A 378 16.85 -19.12 -22.09
C ASP A 378 16.53 -19.92 -20.82
N LYS A 379 17.41 -20.89 -20.51
CA LYS A 379 17.25 -21.81 -19.38
C LYS A 379 17.10 -21.11 -18.03
N TRP A 380 17.76 -19.97 -17.81
CA TRP A 380 17.70 -19.27 -16.52
C TRP A 380 16.28 -18.78 -16.21
N PHE A 381 15.56 -18.32 -17.23
CA PHE A 381 14.17 -17.85 -17.11
C PHE A 381 13.19 -19.02 -17.05
N GLN A 382 13.41 -20.09 -17.82
CA GLN A 382 12.60 -21.31 -17.78
C GLN A 382 12.62 -21.98 -16.39
N ASP A 383 13.81 -22.17 -15.82
CA ASP A 383 13.99 -22.81 -14.49
C ASP A 383 13.35 -21.96 -13.36
N ARG A 384 13.03 -20.68 -13.62
CA ARG A 384 12.34 -19.76 -12.70
C ARG A 384 10.87 -19.55 -13.04
N HIS A 385 10.34 -20.27 -14.03
CA HIS A 385 8.98 -20.15 -14.51
C HIS A 385 8.61 -18.70 -14.91
N LEU A 386 9.53 -17.98 -15.54
CA LEU A 386 9.31 -16.60 -16.02
C LEU A 386 8.80 -16.61 -17.45
N PHE A 387 7.49 -16.77 -17.60
CA PHE A 387 6.80 -16.76 -18.90
C PHE A 387 6.07 -15.44 -19.13
N PRO A 388 5.85 -15.01 -20.39
CA PRO A 388 4.99 -13.86 -20.66
C PRO A 388 3.63 -14.03 -19.99
N ASN A 389 3.20 -13.00 -19.26
CA ASN A 389 1.89 -12.94 -18.63
C ASN A 389 0.92 -12.06 -19.45
N ILE A 390 -0.31 -11.90 -18.95
CA ILE A 390 -1.32 -11.06 -19.60
C ILE A 390 -0.87 -9.61 -19.80
N ASP A 391 -0.14 -9.03 -18.85
CA ASP A 391 0.27 -7.63 -18.89
C ASP A 391 1.21 -7.34 -20.05
N PHE A 392 2.07 -8.31 -20.43
CA PHE A 392 3.03 -8.14 -21.52
C PHE A 392 2.33 -7.82 -22.84
N TRP A 393 1.48 -8.74 -23.30
CA TRP A 393 0.75 -8.58 -24.56
C TRP A 393 -0.35 -7.51 -24.46
N THR A 394 -0.94 -7.28 -23.28
CA THR A 394 -1.88 -6.17 -23.07
C THR A 394 -1.23 -4.81 -23.33
N ALA A 395 0.00 -4.61 -22.84
CA ALA A 395 0.73 -3.37 -23.07
C ALA A 395 0.97 -3.12 -24.57
N VAL A 396 1.37 -4.18 -25.30
CA VAL A 396 1.59 -4.12 -26.74
C VAL A 396 0.29 -3.80 -27.48
N VAL A 397 -0.81 -4.47 -27.17
CA VAL A 397 -2.13 -4.19 -27.77
C VAL A 397 -2.55 -2.74 -27.55
N PHE A 398 -2.50 -2.24 -26.31
CA PHE A 398 -2.92 -0.87 -26.01
C PHE A 398 -2.04 0.18 -26.69
N HIS A 399 -0.73 -0.05 -26.75
CA HIS A 399 0.19 0.81 -27.49
C HIS A 399 -0.13 0.85 -28.98
N THR A 400 -0.38 -0.32 -29.58
CA THR A 400 -0.73 -0.45 -31.00
C THR A 400 -2.08 0.18 -31.33
N LEU A 401 -3.02 0.22 -30.38
CA LEU A 401 -4.25 1.01 -30.48
C LEU A 401 -4.03 2.52 -30.28
N GLY A 402 -2.78 2.99 -30.14
CA GLY A 402 -2.45 4.40 -30.02
C GLY A 402 -2.74 5.01 -28.64
N PHE A 403 -2.99 4.20 -27.62
CA PHE A 403 -3.17 4.72 -26.26
C PHE A 403 -1.82 5.09 -25.63
N PRO A 404 -1.72 6.25 -24.94
CA PRO A 404 -0.52 6.59 -24.19
C PRO A 404 -0.38 5.69 -22.95
N PRO A 405 0.85 5.38 -22.47
CA PRO A 405 1.06 4.42 -21.39
C PRO A 405 0.40 4.78 -20.04
N ASP A 406 0.18 6.06 -19.78
CA ASP A 406 -0.53 6.58 -18.60
C ASP A 406 -2.04 6.23 -18.59
N MET A 407 -2.60 5.84 -19.75
CA MET A 407 -3.98 5.35 -19.88
C MET A 407 -4.13 3.85 -19.64
N PHE A 408 -3.05 3.06 -19.68
CA PHE A 408 -3.13 1.59 -19.57
C PHE A 408 -3.79 1.13 -18.27
N PRO A 409 -3.53 1.76 -17.11
CA PRO A 409 -4.25 1.41 -15.89
C PRO A 409 -5.76 1.70 -15.98
N VAL A 410 -6.18 2.77 -16.66
CA VAL A 410 -7.61 3.10 -16.88
C VAL A 410 -8.26 2.05 -17.77
N LEU A 411 -7.60 1.68 -18.87
CA LEU A 411 -8.06 0.63 -19.78
C LEU A 411 -8.17 -0.75 -19.09
N THR A 412 -7.33 -0.99 -18.08
CA THR A 412 -7.44 -2.18 -17.23
C THR A 412 -8.59 -2.05 -16.22
N ALA A 413 -8.80 -0.86 -15.65
CA ALA A 413 -9.84 -0.61 -14.66
C ALA A 413 -11.25 -0.78 -15.22
N VAL A 414 -11.47 -0.42 -16.50
CA VAL A 414 -12.78 -0.53 -17.18
C VAL A 414 -13.37 -1.95 -17.11
N PRO A 415 -12.70 -3.00 -17.60
CA PRO A 415 -13.18 -4.37 -17.47
C PRO A 415 -13.06 -4.92 -16.04
N ARG A 416 -12.00 -4.53 -15.31
CA ARG A 416 -11.75 -5.02 -13.95
C ARG A 416 -12.85 -4.62 -12.96
N ALA A 417 -13.63 -3.58 -13.26
CA ALA A 417 -14.81 -3.22 -12.48
C ALA A 417 -15.76 -4.41 -12.30
N ALA A 418 -15.96 -5.26 -13.31
CA ALA A 418 -16.84 -6.42 -13.21
C ALA A 418 -16.36 -7.42 -12.14
N GLY A 419 -15.07 -7.78 -12.18
CA GLY A 419 -14.45 -8.66 -11.20
C GLY A 419 -14.45 -8.10 -9.78
N LEU A 420 -14.12 -6.81 -9.63
CA LEU A 420 -14.12 -6.16 -8.32
C LEU A 420 -15.53 -6.09 -7.73
N ILE A 421 -16.55 -5.76 -8.53
CA ILE A 421 -17.94 -5.78 -8.09
C ILE A 421 -18.38 -7.20 -7.70
N ALA A 422 -17.94 -8.22 -8.44
CA ALA A 422 -18.21 -9.62 -8.08
C ALA A 422 -17.60 -9.97 -6.71
N HIS A 423 -16.36 -9.53 -6.43
CA HIS A 423 -15.74 -9.71 -5.11
C HIS A 423 -16.46 -8.96 -3.99
N TRP A 424 -16.90 -7.72 -4.25
CA TRP A 424 -17.70 -6.95 -3.30
C TRP A 424 -19.04 -7.64 -3.02
N ALA A 425 -19.71 -8.11 -4.06
CA ALA A 425 -20.96 -8.86 -4.00
C ALA A 425 -20.81 -10.15 -3.17
N GLU A 426 -19.84 -10.99 -3.53
CA GLU A 426 -19.58 -12.25 -2.83
C GLU A 426 -19.17 -12.03 -1.37
N SER A 427 -18.44 -10.95 -1.07
CA SER A 427 -18.13 -10.60 0.32
C SER A 427 -19.38 -10.30 1.15
N LEU A 428 -20.36 -9.57 0.61
CA LEU A 428 -21.59 -9.27 1.35
C LEU A 428 -22.49 -10.49 1.56
N ASP A 429 -22.41 -11.47 0.65
CA ASP A 429 -23.19 -12.71 0.71
C ASP A 429 -22.47 -13.83 1.49
N ASP A 430 -21.24 -13.57 1.95
CA ASP A 430 -20.43 -14.54 2.70
C ASP A 430 -21.04 -14.79 4.10
N PRO A 431 -21.40 -16.04 4.47
CA PRO A 431 -21.89 -16.34 5.82
C PRO A 431 -20.85 -16.09 6.91
N GLU A 432 -19.56 -16.04 6.57
CA GLU A 432 -18.46 -15.71 7.47
C GLU A 432 -18.12 -14.20 7.48
N TYR A 433 -18.96 -13.35 6.87
CA TYR A 433 -18.76 -11.91 6.74
C TYR A 433 -18.45 -11.24 8.08
N LYS A 434 -17.25 -10.64 8.15
CA LYS A 434 -16.75 -9.86 9.29
C LYS A 434 -15.87 -8.73 8.77
N ILE A 435 -15.80 -7.65 9.53
CA ILE A 435 -14.86 -6.56 9.26
C ILE A 435 -13.41 -7.07 9.30
N TYR A 436 -12.63 -6.74 8.27
CA TYR A 436 -11.22 -7.09 8.21
C TYR A 436 -10.44 -6.20 9.18
N ARG A 437 -9.80 -6.81 10.18
CA ARG A 437 -9.08 -6.10 11.25
C ARG A 437 -7.75 -6.79 11.60
N PRO A 438 -6.76 -6.77 10.70
CA PRO A 438 -5.46 -7.40 10.95
C PRO A 438 -4.75 -6.77 12.16
N ARG A 439 -3.80 -7.51 12.73
CA ARG A 439 -2.91 -7.04 13.80
C ARG A 439 -1.56 -6.63 13.22
N GLN A 440 -0.74 -6.00 14.05
CA GLN A 440 0.61 -5.60 13.72
C GLN A 440 1.57 -6.06 14.81
N ILE A 441 2.84 -6.24 14.46
CA ILE A 441 3.93 -6.20 15.43
C ILE A 441 4.24 -4.72 15.64
N PHE A 442 3.99 -4.21 16.84
CA PHE A 442 4.40 -2.85 17.17
C PHE A 442 5.92 -2.83 17.29
N TRP A 443 6.58 -2.14 16.36
CA TRP A 443 8.04 -2.00 16.27
C TRP A 443 8.40 -0.52 16.40
N GLY A 444 7.85 0.15 17.41
CA GLY A 444 8.14 1.55 17.73
C GLY A 444 8.68 1.67 19.15
N GLU A 445 9.05 2.89 19.54
CA GLU A 445 9.36 3.20 20.93
C GLU A 445 8.10 3.05 21.78
N PHE A 446 8.24 2.43 22.97
CA PHE A 446 7.09 2.01 23.75
C PHE A 446 6.40 3.16 24.48
N LEU A 447 7.06 3.72 25.49
CA LEU A 447 6.55 4.82 26.31
C LEU A 447 7.56 5.96 26.28
N LYS A 448 7.09 7.14 25.90
CA LYS A 448 7.87 8.38 25.96
C LYS A 448 7.10 9.38 26.80
N ASP A 449 7.81 10.07 27.68
CA ASP A 449 7.25 11.22 28.36
C ASP A 449 7.09 12.37 27.38
N TYR A 450 6.04 13.16 27.58
CA TYR A 450 5.77 14.31 26.73
C TYR A 450 6.75 15.45 27.07
N GLU A 451 7.60 15.83 26.13
CA GLU A 451 8.50 16.98 26.26
C GLU A 451 7.75 18.30 25.98
N ALA A 452 7.51 19.08 27.04
CA ALA A 452 6.83 20.36 26.94
C ALA A 452 7.74 21.47 26.38
N ASP A 453 9.05 21.42 26.67
CA ASP A 453 10.04 22.33 26.12
C ASP A 453 10.71 21.70 24.90
N ARG A 454 10.46 22.30 23.73
CA ARG A 454 10.91 21.80 22.42
C ARG A 454 12.06 22.63 21.84
N ALA A 455 12.56 23.62 22.57
CA ALA A 455 13.63 24.50 22.08
C ALA A 455 14.91 23.71 21.76
N ALA A 456 15.18 22.63 22.50
CA ALA A 456 16.33 21.75 22.28
C ALA A 456 16.20 20.82 21.06
N LEU A 457 14.98 20.53 20.58
CA LEU A 457 14.75 19.67 19.42
C LEU A 457 15.08 20.39 18.09
N ALA A 458 14.97 21.72 18.07
CA ALA A 458 15.26 22.53 16.89
C ALA A 458 16.76 22.57 16.54
N ALA A 459 17.65 22.38 17.52
CA ALA A 459 19.10 22.42 17.31
C ALA A 459 19.68 21.12 16.72
N ALA A 460 18.91 20.02 16.72
CA ALA A 460 19.37 18.70 16.28
C ALA A 460 19.02 18.37 14.81
N ASP A 461 18.29 19.25 14.13
CA ASP A 461 17.69 18.97 12.81
C ASP A 461 18.29 19.77 11.64
N GLU A 462 19.45 20.41 11.82
CA GLU A 462 20.23 20.96 10.70
C GLU A 462 20.89 19.84 9.89
N VAL A 463 20.10 19.15 9.06
CA VAL A 463 20.60 18.29 7.98
C VAL A 463 20.21 18.96 6.68
N GLU A 464 21.20 19.47 5.93
CA GLU A 464 21.00 20.08 4.62
C GLU A 464 20.27 19.11 3.67
N GLU A 465 19.13 19.54 3.14
CA GLU A 465 18.30 18.80 2.20
C GLU A 465 18.75 19.05 0.76
N GLU A 466 19.53 18.13 0.18
CA GLU A 466 19.59 18.03 -1.29
C GLU A 466 18.34 17.31 -1.81
N VAL A 467 17.32 18.08 -2.15
CA VAL A 467 16.14 17.58 -2.88
C VAL A 467 16.53 17.34 -4.33
N GLN A 468 16.98 16.12 -4.66
CA GLN A 468 17.03 15.69 -6.06
C GLN A 468 15.60 15.52 -6.57
N GLY A 469 15.17 16.47 -7.41
CA GLY A 469 13.86 16.50 -8.04
C GLY A 469 13.58 15.24 -8.84
N GLY A 470 12.63 14.43 -8.35
CA GLY A 470 11.99 13.37 -9.11
C GLY A 470 10.50 13.41 -8.81
N ASP A 471 9.67 13.54 -9.84
CA ASP A 471 8.21 13.75 -9.78
C ASP A 471 7.41 12.51 -9.32
N GLY A 472 7.76 11.91 -8.18
CA GLY A 472 7.04 10.74 -7.66
C GLY A 472 7.09 10.58 -6.15
N TYR A 473 6.15 9.79 -5.61
CA TYR A 473 6.21 9.31 -4.23
C TYR A 473 7.39 8.36 -4.05
N VAL A 474 8.56 8.90 -3.71
CA VAL A 474 9.74 8.11 -3.34
C VAL A 474 9.60 7.69 -1.88
N LYS A 475 10.15 6.54 -1.51
CA LYS A 475 10.37 6.24 -0.08
C LYS A 475 11.17 7.41 0.52
N SER A 476 10.91 7.75 1.78
CA SER A 476 11.71 8.74 2.50
C SER A 476 13.20 8.50 2.26
N LEU A 477 13.99 9.59 2.12
CA LEU A 477 15.44 9.52 1.97
C LEU A 477 16.03 8.57 3.03
N PRO A 478 17.08 7.80 2.72
CA PRO A 478 17.65 6.83 3.67
C PRO A 478 17.91 7.43 5.06
N ALA A 479 18.34 8.69 5.17
CA ALA A 479 18.53 9.36 6.45
C ALA A 479 17.22 9.59 7.22
N GLN A 480 16.16 10.10 6.57
CA GLN A 480 14.84 10.30 7.19
C GLN A 480 14.11 8.97 7.44
N ALA A 481 14.27 8.01 6.52
CA ALA A 481 13.80 6.64 6.68
C ALA A 481 14.49 6.00 7.87
N ASN A 482 15.81 6.15 7.98
CA ASN A 482 16.59 5.70 9.13
C ASN A 482 16.12 6.44 10.38
N LYS A 483 15.86 7.76 10.41
CA LYS A 483 15.31 8.41 11.61
C LYS A 483 13.92 7.88 12.02
N ARG A 484 13.06 7.53 11.06
CA ARG A 484 11.71 6.97 11.30
C ARG A 484 11.69 5.47 11.58
N LEU A 485 12.70 4.75 11.09
CA LEU A 485 12.82 3.29 11.14
C LEU A 485 14.07 2.87 11.95
N SER A 486 14.76 3.80 12.62
CA SER A 486 16.05 3.55 13.25
C SER A 486 15.83 2.64 14.43
N LEU A 487 16.33 1.43 14.24
CA LEU A 487 16.79 0.55 15.28
C LEU A 487 17.98 1.22 15.98
N ASN A 488 17.74 2.16 16.89
CA ASN A 488 18.79 2.51 17.84
C ASN A 488 18.89 1.35 18.85
N ALA A 489 19.66 0.33 18.44
CA ALA A 489 20.24 -0.70 19.30
C ALA A 489 21.50 -0.17 20.03
N THR A 490 21.61 1.14 20.23
CA THR A 490 22.36 1.70 21.35
C THR A 490 21.33 1.77 22.48
N HIS A 491 21.55 1.24 23.66
CA HIS A 491 22.45 1.81 24.65
C HIS A 491 22.94 0.67 25.57
N GLY A 492 24.16 0.76 26.08
CA GLY A 492 24.52 0.08 27.33
C GLY A 492 23.74 0.67 28.50
N ILE A 493 24.08 0.28 29.74
CA ILE A 493 23.56 0.97 30.94
C ILE A 493 23.82 2.47 30.75
N ASP A 494 22.75 3.26 30.65
CA ASP A 494 22.84 4.72 30.61
C ASP A 494 23.31 5.18 31.99
N GLU A 495 24.57 5.58 32.08
CA GLU A 495 25.22 6.01 33.33
C GLU A 495 24.53 7.24 33.94
N ALA A 496 23.95 8.12 33.11
CA ALA A 496 23.21 9.28 33.59
C ALA A 496 21.91 8.85 34.28
N LYS A 497 21.17 7.89 33.71
CA LYS A 497 19.98 7.32 34.37
C LYS A 497 20.33 6.54 35.63
N LEU A 498 21.45 5.81 35.64
CA LEU A 498 21.91 5.11 36.84
C LEU A 498 22.25 6.10 37.96
N LEU A 499 22.86 7.24 37.61
CA LEU A 499 23.15 8.31 38.55
C LEU A 499 21.85 8.96 39.08
N GLU A 500 20.85 9.12 38.22
CA GLU A 500 19.54 9.66 38.59
C GLU A 500 18.76 8.74 39.53
N PHE A 501 18.73 7.42 39.27
CA PHE A 501 18.15 6.43 40.18
C PHE A 501 18.82 6.45 41.56
N LYS A 502 20.16 6.50 41.59
CA LYS A 502 20.93 6.59 42.85
C LYS A 502 20.63 7.89 43.59
N ALA A 503 20.59 9.03 42.90
CA ALA A 503 20.27 10.32 43.49
C ALA A 503 18.82 10.37 44.03
N MET A 504 17.88 9.73 43.34
CA MET A 504 16.49 9.61 43.79
C MET A 504 16.39 8.78 45.08
N ILE A 505 17.03 7.62 45.13
CA ILE A 505 17.07 6.76 46.32
C ILE A 505 17.68 7.50 47.52
N GLU A 506 18.79 8.22 47.31
CA GLU A 506 19.42 8.98 48.39
C GLU A 506 18.52 10.11 48.91
N ARG A 507 17.83 10.85 48.02
CA ARG A 507 16.85 11.86 48.45
C ARG A 507 15.73 11.26 49.31
N THR A 508 15.17 10.12 48.90
CA THR A 508 14.11 9.45 49.68
C THR A 508 14.63 9.00 51.05
N LYS A 509 15.86 8.47 51.14
CA LYS A 509 16.49 8.12 52.42
C LYS A 509 16.69 9.33 53.33
N THR A 510 17.18 10.45 52.79
CA THR A 510 17.34 11.69 53.55
C THR A 510 16.00 12.18 54.09
N SER A 511 14.95 12.17 53.27
CA SER A 511 13.60 12.55 53.74
C SER A 511 13.07 11.63 54.84
N ILE A 512 13.33 10.32 54.78
CA ILE A 512 12.97 9.39 55.87
C ILE A 512 13.74 9.72 57.15
N GLN A 513 15.03 10.06 57.05
CA GLN A 513 15.87 10.43 58.20
C GLN A 513 15.41 11.75 58.85
N GLU A 514 15.14 12.78 58.05
CA GLU A 514 14.62 14.07 58.52
C GLU A 514 13.26 13.91 59.22
N LEU A 515 12.37 13.09 58.64
CA LEU A 515 11.05 12.82 59.21
C LEU A 515 11.15 12.00 60.51
N SER A 516 12.14 11.11 60.60
CA SER A 516 12.46 10.37 61.83
C SER A 516 13.05 11.29 62.92
N ALA A 517 13.89 12.25 62.54
CA ALA A 517 14.46 13.24 63.47
C ALA A 517 13.39 14.22 64.01
N LEU A 518 12.43 14.60 63.16
CA LEU A 518 11.24 15.36 63.57
C LEU A 518 10.36 14.58 64.55
N ASN A 519 10.19 13.27 64.34
CA ASN A 519 9.45 12.40 65.25
C ASN A 519 10.19 12.18 66.60
N ALA A 520 11.52 12.31 66.60
CA ALA A 520 12.36 12.19 67.79
C ALA A 520 12.57 13.51 68.57
N GLY A 521 11.96 14.63 68.13
CA GLY A 521 11.94 15.90 68.87
C GLY A 521 13.25 16.71 68.85
N ALA A 522 14.14 16.51 67.86
CA ALA A 522 15.47 17.12 67.84
C ALA A 522 15.66 18.14 66.70
N VAL A 523 14.97 19.29 66.73
CA VAL A 523 15.36 20.47 65.94
C VAL A 523 15.06 21.77 66.71
N GLN A 524 16.09 22.49 67.18
CA GLN A 524 15.99 23.88 67.63
C GLN A 524 16.18 24.82 66.43
N VAL A 525 15.20 25.69 66.16
CA VAL A 525 15.25 26.71 65.10
C VAL A 525 15.68 28.06 65.70
N PRO A 526 16.74 28.74 65.22
CA PRO A 526 17.16 30.03 65.73
C PRO A 526 16.29 31.19 65.19
N SER A 527 16.06 32.21 66.03
CA SER A 527 15.22 33.39 65.75
C SER A 527 15.90 34.41 64.80
N PRO A 528 15.19 35.01 63.82
CA PRO A 528 15.77 35.98 62.90
C PRO A 528 15.62 37.44 63.37
N THR A 529 16.73 38.16 63.45
CA THR A 529 16.78 39.64 63.40
C THR A 529 16.79 40.14 61.96
N SER A 530 15.98 41.15 61.68
CA SER A 530 15.71 41.80 60.39
C SER A 530 16.72 42.93 60.05
N PRO A 531 16.63 43.65 58.91
CA PRO A 531 16.72 43.19 57.51
C PRO A 531 17.67 44.08 56.65
N SER A 532 18.18 43.59 55.51
CA SER A 532 18.40 44.43 54.32
C SER A 532 18.44 43.62 53.02
N ALA A 533 18.05 44.28 51.93
CA ALA A 533 17.59 43.77 50.64
C ALA A 533 18.64 43.00 49.81
N THR A 534 18.25 42.07 48.92
CA THR A 534 17.90 42.41 47.52
C THR A 534 17.24 41.23 46.78
N ARG A 535 16.44 41.60 45.78
CA ARG A 535 15.49 40.77 45.02
C ARG A 535 16.18 40.21 43.75
N ARG A 536 16.16 38.89 43.53
CA ARG A 536 16.29 38.30 42.18
C ARG A 536 15.25 37.19 41.97
N LYS A 537 14.57 37.28 40.82
CA LYS A 537 13.53 36.37 40.31
C LYS A 537 14.18 35.15 39.66
N GLY A 538 13.61 33.98 39.91
CA GLY A 538 13.83 32.76 39.11
C GLY A 538 14.10 31.52 39.96
N SER A 539 13.05 30.76 40.30
CA SER A 539 13.03 29.29 40.36
C SER A 539 11.72 28.84 41.01
N ILE A 540 11.02 27.94 40.33
CA ILE A 540 9.79 27.26 40.77
C ILE A 540 10.24 26.02 41.57
N TYR A 541 9.52 25.71 42.65
CA TYR A 541 9.72 24.61 43.61
C TYR A 541 10.77 24.81 44.72
N GLN A 542 10.34 25.42 45.83
CA GLN A 542 10.85 25.14 47.16
C GLN A 542 9.68 24.80 48.11
N PRO A 543 9.47 23.53 48.50
CA PRO A 543 8.52 23.19 49.54
C PRO A 543 9.29 22.81 50.81
N ILE A 544 9.55 23.76 51.71
CA ILE A 544 9.88 23.49 53.13
C ILE A 544 9.74 24.73 54.02
N THR A 545 9.64 25.95 53.47
CA THR A 545 9.57 27.17 54.31
C THR A 545 8.17 27.55 54.82
N LYS A 546 7.14 26.73 54.63
CA LYS A 546 5.78 27.01 55.14
C LYS A 546 5.33 26.21 56.37
N LEU A 547 6.09 25.18 56.79
CA LEU A 547 5.70 24.39 57.97
C LEU A 547 6.11 25.05 59.29
N GLY A 548 7.18 25.85 59.31
CA GLY A 548 7.71 26.46 60.53
C GLY A 548 6.89 27.63 61.11
N ALA A 549 5.93 28.18 60.36
CA ALA A 549 5.15 29.35 60.79
C ALA A 549 3.80 29.01 61.45
N TRP A 550 3.44 27.73 61.55
CA TRP A 550 2.11 27.30 62.06
C TRP A 550 2.14 26.73 63.49
N VAL A 551 3.32 26.55 64.09
CA VAL A 551 3.51 25.79 65.35
C VAL A 551 3.79 26.68 66.58
N MET A 552 3.28 27.93 66.60
CA MET A 552 3.38 28.81 67.78
C MET A 552 2.00 29.02 68.43
N GLY A 553 1.44 27.95 68.98
CA GLY A 553 0.23 27.95 69.80
C GLY A 553 0.09 26.63 70.58
N GLN A 554 -0.16 26.73 71.89
CA GLN A 554 -0.13 25.69 72.94
C GLN A 554 -0.98 24.42 72.69
N PRO A 555 -0.70 23.30 73.42
CA PRO A 555 -0.99 21.94 72.98
C PRO A 555 -2.44 21.54 73.22
N THR A 556 -3.08 21.00 72.19
CA THR A 556 -4.38 20.32 72.26
C THR A 556 -4.35 19.11 71.34
N ALA A 557 -5.41 18.29 71.30
CA ALA A 557 -5.54 16.96 70.66
C ALA A 557 -5.08 16.78 69.17
N ALA A 558 -4.46 17.80 68.58
CA ALA A 558 -3.72 17.78 67.33
C ALA A 558 -2.47 16.87 67.33
N ASP A 559 -1.89 16.52 68.49
CA ASP A 559 -0.64 15.72 68.58
C ASP A 559 -0.81 14.26 68.11
N ALA A 560 -1.97 13.64 68.38
CA ALA A 560 -2.26 12.27 67.92
C ALA A 560 -2.51 12.22 66.40
N ALA A 561 -3.26 13.19 65.87
CA ALA A 561 -3.55 13.29 64.44
C ALA A 561 -2.33 13.70 63.60
N THR A 562 -1.39 14.45 64.18
CA THR A 562 -0.09 14.73 63.54
C THR A 562 0.85 13.54 63.62
N SER A 563 0.89 12.80 64.74
CA SER A 563 1.66 11.56 64.86
C SER A 563 1.19 10.47 63.87
N GLU A 564 -0.13 10.31 63.69
CA GLU A 564 -0.70 9.37 62.72
C GLU A 564 -0.38 9.78 61.27
N LYS A 565 -0.45 11.08 60.95
CA LYS A 565 -0.04 11.60 59.63
C LYS A 565 1.46 11.42 59.38
N LEU A 566 2.31 11.64 60.39
CA LEU A 566 3.75 11.43 60.32
C LEU A 566 4.07 9.94 60.09
N ALA A 567 3.44 9.04 60.84
CA ALA A 567 3.60 7.60 60.67
C ALA A 567 3.13 7.12 59.29
N LYS A 568 2.01 7.65 58.79
CA LYS A 568 1.53 7.37 57.43
C LYS A 568 2.50 7.86 56.36
N THR A 569 3.00 9.08 56.50
CA THR A 569 3.98 9.67 55.56
C THR A 569 5.31 8.89 55.59
N GLN A 570 5.74 8.45 56.76
CA GLN A 570 6.93 7.60 56.91
C GLN A 570 6.77 6.26 56.20
N LYS A 571 5.60 5.62 56.35
CA LYS A 571 5.28 4.37 55.65
C LYS A 571 5.25 4.56 54.13
N GLU A 572 4.61 5.62 53.64
CA GLU A 572 4.57 5.94 52.20
C GLU A 572 5.98 6.17 51.62
N LEU A 573 6.87 6.84 52.36
CA LEU A 573 8.27 7.03 51.94
C LEU A 573 9.08 5.72 51.96
N GLN A 574 8.81 4.83 52.92
CA GLN A 574 9.44 3.50 52.97
C GLN A 574 8.99 2.61 51.81
N ASP A 575 7.69 2.60 51.50
CA ASP A 575 7.13 1.88 50.36
C ASP A 575 7.71 2.42 49.04
N LEU A 576 7.87 3.76 48.93
CA LEU A 576 8.51 4.39 47.79
C LEU A 576 10.00 4.00 47.65
N LEU A 577 10.75 3.97 48.76
CA LEU A 577 12.15 3.56 48.75
C LEU A 577 12.32 2.11 48.25
N GLN A 578 11.45 1.20 48.72
CA GLN A 578 11.44 -0.19 48.29
C GLN A 578 11.19 -0.32 46.78
N GLN A 579 10.19 0.39 46.26
CA GLN A 579 9.88 0.40 44.82
C GLN A 579 11.05 0.97 43.98
N GLN A 580 11.71 2.02 44.46
CA GLN A 580 12.86 2.61 43.79
C GLN A 580 14.06 1.65 43.74
N GLN A 581 14.28 0.86 44.79
CA GLN A 581 15.34 -0.15 44.86
C GLN A 581 15.06 -1.34 43.93
N GLU A 582 13.81 -1.83 43.89
CA GLU A 582 13.38 -2.88 42.96
C GLU A 582 13.50 -2.46 41.49
N LEU A 583 13.15 -1.21 41.18
CA LEU A 583 13.35 -0.62 39.85
C LEU A 583 14.82 -0.56 39.45
N LEU A 584 15.71 -0.20 40.37
CA LEU A 584 17.14 -0.17 40.12
C LEU A 584 17.69 -1.59 39.87
N GLU A 585 17.25 -2.58 40.66
CA GLU A 585 17.66 -3.98 40.51
C GLU A 585 17.16 -4.58 39.19
N LEU A 586 15.92 -4.27 38.80
CA LEU A 586 15.37 -4.63 37.49
C LEU A 586 16.17 -3.98 36.35
N TYR A 587 16.52 -2.70 36.47
CA TYR A 587 17.32 -1.99 35.46
C TYR A 587 18.72 -2.61 35.30
N MET A 588 19.37 -2.98 36.39
CA MET A 588 20.70 -3.61 36.38
C MET A 588 20.66 -5.04 35.81
N THR A 589 19.69 -5.85 36.24
CA THR A 589 19.53 -7.25 35.80
C THR A 589 19.17 -7.33 34.32
N HIS A 590 18.29 -6.45 33.85
CA HIS A 590 17.86 -6.41 32.46
C HIS A 590 19.00 -6.04 31.49
N ARG A 591 19.95 -5.21 31.92
CA ARG A 591 21.09 -4.79 31.10
C ARG A 591 22.27 -5.77 31.16
N ALA A 592 22.45 -6.49 32.26
CA ALA A 592 23.47 -7.54 32.38
C ALA A 592 23.22 -8.71 31.42
N GLN A 593 21.96 -9.03 31.13
CA GLN A 593 21.59 -10.09 30.17
C GLN A 593 21.85 -9.71 28.70
N VAL A 594 21.99 -8.42 28.37
CA VAL A 594 22.27 -7.92 27.02
C VAL A 594 23.77 -7.92 26.69
N GLN A 595 24.64 -8.09 27.69
CA GLN A 595 26.11 -7.99 27.53
C GLN A 595 26.84 -9.33 27.25
N GLN A 596 26.17 -10.47 27.09
CA GLN A 596 26.85 -11.71 26.68
C GLN A 596 27.05 -11.78 25.15
N PRO A 597 28.30 -11.81 24.63
CA PRO A 597 28.56 -11.91 23.20
C PRO A 597 28.50 -13.37 22.72
N VAL A 598 27.73 -13.62 21.66
CA VAL A 598 27.89 -14.81 20.80
C VAL A 598 29.13 -14.57 19.94
N GLY A 599 30.19 -15.34 20.19
CA GLY A 599 31.50 -15.17 19.57
C GLY A 599 31.53 -15.45 18.05
N GLY A 600 32.39 -14.71 17.36
CA GLY A 600 32.73 -14.91 15.95
C GLY A 600 33.85 -13.95 15.52
N SER A 601 35.05 -14.51 15.42
CA SER A 601 36.37 -13.89 15.25
C SER A 601 36.71 -13.34 13.86
N GLY A 602 37.65 -12.37 13.82
CA GLY A 602 38.55 -12.06 12.69
C GLY A 602 38.51 -10.57 12.29
N SER A 603 39.26 -9.66 12.92
CA SER A 603 40.71 -9.36 12.80
C SER A 603 41.14 -8.69 11.49
N HIS A 604 41.95 -7.63 11.66
CA HIS A 604 42.78 -6.89 10.69
C HIS A 604 42.13 -5.74 9.91
N THR A 605 42.72 -4.56 9.71
CA THR A 605 43.68 -3.71 10.46
C THR A 605 43.70 -2.37 9.71
N THR A 606 44.09 -1.32 10.41
CA THR A 606 44.10 0.10 10.01
C THR A 606 45.32 0.53 9.18
N SER A 607 45.26 1.80 8.75
CA SER A 607 46.34 2.74 8.35
C SER A 607 46.52 2.88 6.82
N SER A 608 46.82 4.05 6.24
CA SER A 608 47.35 5.31 6.77
C SER A 608 47.05 6.48 5.81
N ILE A 609 47.08 7.67 6.42
CA ILE A 609 46.96 9.03 5.90
C ILE A 609 48.18 9.43 5.06
N SER A 610 48.01 10.23 3.99
CA SER A 610 48.65 11.56 3.86
C SER A 610 48.45 12.24 2.49
N PRO A 611 48.53 13.59 2.44
CA PRO A 611 47.86 14.46 1.47
C PRO A 611 48.85 15.12 0.50
N GLU A 612 48.36 15.73 -0.58
CA GLU A 612 48.84 17.05 -1.00
C GLU A 612 47.98 17.74 -2.07
N LYS A 613 48.17 19.07 -2.09
CA LYS A 613 47.33 20.14 -2.62
C LYS A 613 47.37 20.23 -4.16
N THR A 614 46.33 20.83 -4.75
CA THR A 614 46.47 22.14 -5.42
C THR A 614 45.11 22.69 -5.85
N VAL A 615 44.81 23.90 -5.35
CA VAL A 615 43.68 24.73 -5.74
C VAL A 615 44.15 25.62 -6.88
N SER A 616 43.40 25.66 -7.99
CA SER A 616 43.44 26.79 -8.92
C SER A 616 42.02 27.32 -9.10
N LYS A 617 41.87 28.64 -8.88
CA LYS A 617 40.66 29.41 -9.13
C LYS A 617 40.66 29.82 -10.60
N SER A 618 39.57 29.57 -11.31
CA SER A 618 39.18 30.40 -12.44
C SER A 618 37.66 30.57 -12.48
N SER A 619 37.32 31.77 -12.94
CA SER A 619 36.08 32.51 -12.86
C SER A 619 34.82 31.81 -13.36
N SER A 620 33.79 31.88 -12.51
CA SER A 620 32.40 32.08 -12.86
C SER A 620 32.24 33.03 -14.06
N VAL A 621 31.69 32.53 -15.17
CA VAL A 621 30.79 33.18 -16.15
C VAL A 621 30.61 32.28 -17.41
N ASP A 622 31.45 31.25 -17.62
CA ASP A 622 31.34 30.34 -18.79
C ASP A 622 30.59 29.00 -18.56
N GLN A 623 29.95 28.79 -17.40
CA GLN A 623 29.23 27.54 -17.09
C GLN A 623 27.71 27.58 -17.38
N LEU A 624 27.16 28.69 -17.86
CA LEU A 624 25.71 28.82 -18.12
C LEU A 624 25.29 28.44 -19.55
N ASN A 625 26.23 28.19 -20.47
CA ASN A 625 25.93 27.80 -21.86
C ASN A 625 25.97 26.27 -22.12
N LYS A 626 25.95 25.43 -21.08
CA LYS A 626 25.91 23.95 -21.19
C LYS A 626 24.62 23.30 -20.69
N LEU A 627 23.63 24.08 -20.30
CA LEU A 627 22.28 23.56 -20.03
C LEU A 627 21.55 23.44 -21.36
N ASN A 628 21.74 22.28 -22.00
CA ASN A 628 20.99 21.86 -23.18
C ASN A 628 19.54 21.53 -22.77
N ILE A 629 18.79 22.57 -22.39
CA ILE A 629 17.34 22.47 -22.14
C ILE A 629 16.70 22.32 -23.51
N PRO A 630 16.05 21.18 -23.83
CA PRO A 630 15.38 21.02 -25.11
C PRO A 630 14.28 22.08 -25.21
N VAL A 631 14.39 22.94 -26.22
CA VAL A 631 13.30 23.84 -26.65
C VAL A 631 12.13 22.94 -27.04
N PRO A 632 10.92 23.13 -26.50
CA PRO A 632 9.76 22.36 -26.94
C PRO A 632 9.56 22.60 -28.44
N ASP A 633 9.45 21.52 -29.20
CA ASP A 633 9.16 21.56 -30.63
C ASP A 633 7.78 22.20 -30.85
N LEU A 634 7.78 23.51 -31.13
CA LEU A 634 6.59 24.32 -31.42
C LEU A 634 5.97 23.97 -32.78
N LEU A 635 6.56 23.06 -33.56
CA LEU A 635 6.04 22.58 -34.84
C LEU A 635 5.38 21.18 -34.75
N ALA A 636 5.41 20.52 -33.59
CA ALA A 636 4.69 19.25 -33.35
C ALA A 636 3.14 19.41 -33.25
N GLY A 637 2.61 20.62 -33.49
CA GLY A 637 1.22 21.00 -33.24
C GLY A 637 0.19 20.74 -34.36
N SER A 638 0.53 20.15 -35.51
CA SER A 638 -0.41 20.07 -36.65
C SER A 638 -0.78 18.65 -37.13
N HIS A 639 -0.27 17.61 -36.47
CA HIS A 639 -0.75 16.24 -36.67
C HIS A 639 -1.20 15.68 -35.33
N SER A 640 -2.44 15.95 -34.91
CA SER A 640 -3.11 15.07 -33.96
C SER A 640 -3.37 13.76 -34.72
N PRO A 641 -2.56 12.71 -34.54
CA PRO A 641 -2.83 11.46 -35.24
C PRO A 641 -4.14 10.97 -34.65
N ARG A 642 -5.14 10.63 -35.48
CA ARG A 642 -6.23 9.78 -34.98
C ARG A 642 -5.55 8.51 -34.46
N PRO A 643 -5.59 8.22 -33.15
CA PRO A 643 -4.83 7.10 -32.63
C PRO A 643 -5.43 5.76 -33.08
N ILE A 644 -6.70 5.74 -33.52
CA ILE A 644 -7.44 4.48 -33.63
C ILE A 644 -7.90 4.17 -35.06
N MET A 645 -8.32 5.13 -35.88
CA MET A 645 -8.94 4.79 -37.16
C MET A 645 -8.77 5.87 -38.23
N LYS A 646 -7.75 5.72 -39.07
CA LYS A 646 -7.89 6.16 -40.46
C LYS A 646 -8.61 5.00 -41.17
N LYS A 647 -9.81 5.23 -41.70
CA LYS A 647 -10.29 4.39 -42.81
C LYS A 647 -9.18 4.44 -43.86
N LEU A 648 -8.45 3.35 -44.04
CA LEU A 648 -7.82 3.08 -45.32
C LEU A 648 -9.01 2.92 -46.26
N ASN A 649 -9.33 3.98 -47.01
CA ASN A 649 -10.34 3.89 -48.05
C ASN A 649 -9.94 2.75 -49.00
N GLU A 650 -10.94 1.91 -49.31
CA GLU A 650 -10.98 0.93 -50.39
C GLU A 650 -10.66 1.57 -51.75
N PRO A 651 -10.45 0.76 -52.80
CA PRO A 651 -9.31 -0.13 -53.08
C PRO A 651 -8.04 0.63 -53.54
#